data_AF-A0A1R1EK43-F1
#
_entry.id   AF-A0A1R1EK43-F1
#
_cell.length_a   1.000
_cell.length_b   1.000
_cell.length_c   1.000
_cell.angle_alpha   90.00
_cell.angle_beta   90.00
_cell.angle_gamma   90.00
#
_symmetry.space_group_name_H-M   'P 1'
#
loop_
_entity.id
_entity.type
_entity.pdbx_description
1 polymer ?
#
loop_
_entity_poly.entity_id
_entity_poly.type
_entity_poly.pdbx_seq_one_letter_code
_entity_poly.pdbx_strand_id
1 'polypeptide(L)'
;MNGILERFASSYAAAQESLTGKGDDQSSIHYPAVLLFIGDKTADAIGPIMKIHRQKWDNSAGVTYFHVGTASGSDRGAAASDETHGTLASTASQESHANGRFEAKGYGFGEVRSEDGGSLLSRFLLDDSAVPGDPKTIRKELYRAFYRNEKQLFELNKAIRRLESHIAGYGRMYSSFDRIHLSVITRVDDPLNVFIPEISLLAQSIFSQSFKSVQMDLYALISEREQLESFGYASSAGMAFLRELDMIQRPEYTFSAPLHVTEDGLSIPVTHPASPLFDLVYVLSDKNERGIADPGGMQDNYEIICHLGLLKNRKQKEHQVDGQAGSYNNTSFKNNIMTESGRPGYVSAGFSRVKRPNQPIALTVLYHFYSQLLLRMKTGRELGIKERLAFFGLDPAAVSSRADHVVPDGSRIEEMNGMMTRPVGFASLKGMSVREAEEALFGDGCRRYFQANYEQEASEALGRLDGAEELDSVIRQQMAEHPEISVFHIAAWTGGKDGAGGVLEALRARIRDMAGQLEADRAELDRYYGEQVGNLPFPKRLLMDKHNVRSFIRYFLETIYQRKLELLLLETELKLYRRYEAELERLHGHYKRQAQRLEQLEGELHASAQQSIRAADDYIGQNIMEYYGLVTEDIMRDLEAKRGPFIFFEDRYVGNLSALAAAGTDKLLERLIAVVARDLLTAEPFDQTFEDELLRRANVTIDYSNKQVLSKEDLFKMLYRTLEEHAVINVRLFDYTQEHRYEEKYFFGDASSEFVRYALGADETSRIYKLGVVHEKRSSGVEKLNLMGGFHLEDLMYYRNGKAYYETYVQNGYEFHGVDPGQLPELR
;
A
#
# COMPACT_ATOMS: atom_id res chain seq x y z
N MET A 1 8.06 0.93 4.21
CA MET A 1 6.87 1.81 4.09
C MET A 1 5.91 1.48 2.93
N ASN A 2 6.18 1.79 1.65
CA ASN A 2 5.16 1.65 0.57
C ASN A 2 4.55 0.25 0.45
N GLY A 3 5.37 -0.82 0.52
CA GLY A 3 4.86 -2.20 0.51
C GLY A 3 3.99 -2.56 1.72
N ILE A 4 4.19 -1.93 2.89
CA ILE A 4 3.35 -2.14 4.08
C ILE A 4 1.98 -1.48 3.88
N LEU A 5 1.96 -0.25 3.37
CA LEU A 5 0.72 0.48 3.05
C LEU A 5 -0.09 -0.23 1.98
N GLU A 6 0.56 -0.68 0.90
CA GLU A 6 -0.09 -1.40 -0.19
C GLU A 6 -0.66 -2.75 0.27
N ARG A 7 0.09 -3.49 1.09
CA ARG A 7 -0.39 -4.75 1.69
C ARG A 7 -1.57 -4.50 2.61
N PHE A 8 -1.54 -3.47 3.45
CA PHE A 8 -2.66 -3.11 4.32
C PHE A 8 -3.92 -2.75 3.52
N ALA A 9 -3.80 -1.82 2.58
CA ALA A 9 -4.92 -1.37 1.74
C ALA A 9 -5.51 -2.54 0.94
N SER A 10 -4.66 -3.38 0.34
CA SER A 10 -5.09 -4.56 -0.41
C SER A 10 -5.74 -5.62 0.48
N SER A 11 -5.21 -5.84 1.69
CA SER A 11 -5.79 -6.79 2.65
C SER A 11 -7.16 -6.31 3.15
N TYR A 12 -7.32 -5.02 3.42
CA TYR A 12 -8.62 -4.45 3.79
C TYR A 12 -9.63 -4.55 2.65
N ALA A 13 -9.23 -4.21 1.42
CA ALA A 13 -10.10 -4.34 0.25
C ALA A 13 -10.52 -5.79 0.01
N ALA A 14 -9.59 -6.75 0.09
CA ALA A 14 -9.90 -8.17 -0.01
C ALA A 14 -10.82 -8.65 1.12
N ALA A 15 -10.58 -8.19 2.36
CA ALA A 15 -11.45 -8.50 3.48
C ALA A 15 -12.87 -7.98 3.22
N GLN A 16 -13.05 -6.74 2.77
CA GLN A 16 -14.36 -6.17 2.43
C GLN A 16 -15.05 -6.87 1.26
N GLU A 17 -14.30 -7.35 0.26
CA GLU A 17 -14.86 -8.19 -0.81
C GLU A 17 -15.28 -9.57 -0.29
N SER A 18 -14.56 -10.14 0.68
CA SER A 18 -14.84 -11.46 1.27
C SER A 18 -15.89 -11.45 2.41
N LEU A 19 -16.01 -10.35 3.17
CA LEU A 19 -16.75 -10.25 4.43
C LEU A 19 -18.27 -10.24 4.26
N THR A 20 -18.78 -9.99 3.05
CA THR A 20 -20.18 -10.24 2.74
C THR A 20 -20.37 -11.64 2.19
N GLY A 21 -20.54 -12.60 3.10
CA GLY A 21 -20.76 -13.99 2.70
C GLY A 21 -20.50 -15.07 3.76
N LYS A 22 -20.80 -14.86 5.05
CA LYS A 22 -20.91 -16.00 6.01
C LYS A 22 -22.22 -16.79 5.83
N GLY A 23 -22.68 -16.92 4.58
CA GLY A 23 -23.92 -17.59 4.20
C GLY A 23 -23.87 -18.02 2.73
N ASP A 24 -24.78 -18.93 2.38
CA ASP A 24 -24.93 -19.73 1.14
C ASP A 24 -25.15 -18.92 -0.18
N ASP A 25 -24.69 -17.66 -0.24
CA ASP A 25 -25.05 -16.65 -1.25
C ASP A 25 -23.84 -16.03 -1.99
N GLN A 26 -22.63 -16.52 -1.75
CA GLN A 26 -21.49 -16.26 -2.65
C GLN A 26 -21.56 -17.19 -3.88
N SER A 27 -20.89 -16.78 -4.97
CA SER A 27 -21.02 -17.40 -6.29
C SER A 27 -20.23 -18.70 -6.37
N SER A 28 -20.93 -19.83 -6.26
CA SER A 28 -20.36 -21.17 -6.39
C SER A 28 -20.57 -21.76 -7.79
N ILE A 29 -19.54 -22.42 -8.33
CA ILE A 29 -19.65 -23.16 -9.57
C ILE A 29 -20.38 -24.50 -9.36
N HIS A 30 -21.30 -24.83 -10.25
CA HIS A 30 -22.16 -26.01 -10.15
C HIS A 30 -21.47 -27.27 -10.66
N TYR A 31 -20.78 -27.15 -11.79
CA TYR A 31 -20.04 -28.21 -12.47
C TYR A 31 -18.53 -27.93 -12.45
N PRO A 32 -17.68 -28.96 -12.61
CA PRO A 32 -16.24 -28.77 -12.85
C PRO A 32 -15.94 -27.82 -14.02
N ALA A 33 -14.95 -26.95 -13.82
CA ALA A 33 -14.49 -25.98 -14.80
C ALA A 33 -12.98 -26.09 -15.03
N VAL A 34 -12.58 -26.17 -16.30
CA VAL A 34 -11.19 -26.24 -16.75
C VAL A 34 -10.91 -25.07 -17.68
N LEU A 35 -9.89 -24.29 -17.34
CA LEU A 35 -9.37 -23.24 -18.21
C LEU A 35 -8.11 -23.75 -18.90
N LEU A 36 -8.18 -23.88 -20.23
CA LEU A 36 -7.13 -24.37 -21.10
C LEU A 36 -6.49 -23.20 -21.84
N PHE A 37 -5.30 -22.80 -21.40
CA PHE A 37 -4.49 -21.75 -22.02
C PHE A 37 -3.57 -22.36 -23.06
N ILE A 38 -3.68 -21.91 -24.31
CA ILE A 38 -2.83 -22.38 -25.41
C ILE A 38 -2.05 -21.19 -25.96
N GLY A 39 -0.72 -21.26 -25.90
CA GLY A 39 0.17 -20.20 -26.35
C GLY A 39 1.02 -19.60 -25.25
N ASP A 40 2.22 -19.16 -25.62
CA ASP A 40 3.13 -18.48 -24.69
C ASP A 40 2.60 -17.10 -24.30
N LYS A 41 1.96 -16.40 -25.23
CA LYS A 41 1.36 -15.07 -25.00
C LYS A 41 0.11 -15.09 -24.12
N THR A 42 -0.37 -16.27 -23.71
CA THR A 42 -1.48 -16.42 -22.75
C THR A 42 -1.00 -16.58 -21.32
N ALA A 43 0.31 -16.72 -21.08
CA ALA A 43 0.86 -16.90 -19.74
C ALA A 43 0.50 -15.75 -18.79
N ASP A 44 0.50 -14.51 -19.30
CA ASP A 44 0.20 -13.30 -18.54
C ASP A 44 -1.27 -13.23 -18.08
N ALA A 45 -2.18 -13.96 -18.73
CA ALA A 45 -3.59 -14.03 -18.36
C ALA A 45 -3.85 -14.94 -17.16
N ILE A 46 -2.98 -15.94 -16.91
CA ILE A 46 -3.21 -17.00 -15.93
C ILE A 46 -3.27 -16.41 -14.50
N GLY A 47 -2.27 -15.61 -14.12
CA GLY A 47 -2.17 -15.02 -12.79
C GLY A 47 -3.39 -14.15 -12.42
N PRO A 48 -3.75 -13.15 -13.26
CA PRO A 48 -4.94 -12.33 -13.08
C PRO A 48 -6.24 -13.15 -12.95
N ILE A 49 -6.48 -14.12 -13.84
CA ILE A 49 -7.70 -14.94 -13.79
C ILE A 49 -7.76 -15.79 -12.51
N MET A 50 -6.64 -16.40 -12.10
CA MET A 50 -6.56 -17.13 -10.84
C MET A 50 -6.89 -16.23 -9.64
N LYS A 51 -6.39 -14.99 -9.64
CA LYS A 51 -6.68 -14.00 -8.59
C LYS A 51 -8.17 -13.66 -8.55
N ILE A 52 -8.79 -13.40 -9.71
CA ILE A 52 -10.22 -13.09 -9.81
C ILE A 52 -11.08 -14.25 -9.28
N HIS A 53 -10.81 -15.49 -9.71
CA HIS A 53 -11.54 -16.65 -9.21
C HIS A 53 -11.40 -16.82 -7.70
N ARG A 54 -10.20 -16.65 -7.13
CA ARG A 54 -10.01 -16.72 -5.66
C ARG A 54 -10.78 -15.67 -4.89
N GLN A 55 -10.90 -14.47 -5.45
CA GLN A 55 -11.61 -13.36 -4.82
C GLN A 55 -13.14 -13.53 -4.93
N LYS A 56 -13.64 -14.08 -6.03
CA LYS A 56 -15.08 -14.09 -6.36
C LYS A 56 -15.78 -15.43 -6.19
N TRP A 57 -15.08 -16.56 -6.23
CA TRP A 57 -15.69 -17.91 -6.24
C TRP A 57 -15.33 -18.73 -4.99
N ASP A 58 -16.34 -19.23 -4.29
CA ASP A 58 -16.17 -19.98 -3.03
C ASP A 58 -15.41 -21.29 -3.21
N ASN A 59 -15.75 -22.02 -4.26
CA ASN A 59 -15.10 -23.26 -4.66
C ASN A 59 -14.04 -23.03 -5.75
N SER A 60 -13.35 -21.89 -5.69
CA SER A 60 -12.20 -21.57 -6.57
C SER A 60 -11.09 -22.62 -6.54
N ALA A 61 -10.95 -23.36 -5.43
CA ALA A 61 -10.06 -24.53 -5.33
C ALA A 61 -10.44 -25.66 -6.31
N GLY A 62 -11.72 -25.73 -6.73
CA GLY A 62 -12.21 -26.67 -7.74
C GLY A 62 -12.03 -26.20 -9.18
N VAL A 63 -11.40 -25.06 -9.44
CA VAL A 63 -11.08 -24.64 -10.81
C VAL A 63 -9.70 -25.16 -11.19
N THR A 64 -9.61 -25.82 -12.33
CA THR A 64 -8.32 -26.34 -12.82
C THR A 64 -7.79 -25.51 -13.97
N TYR A 65 -6.50 -25.18 -13.93
CA TYR A 65 -5.83 -24.37 -14.94
C TYR A 65 -4.77 -25.23 -15.64
N PHE A 66 -4.86 -25.33 -16.97
CA PHE A 66 -3.90 -26.06 -17.80
C PHE A 66 -3.31 -25.13 -18.85
N HIS A 67 -1.99 -25.02 -18.91
CA HIS A 67 -1.29 -24.18 -19.88
C HIS A 67 -0.38 -25.01 -20.77
N VAL A 68 -0.51 -24.81 -22.07
CA VAL A 68 0.34 -25.39 -23.11
C VAL A 68 1.16 -24.28 -23.75
N GLY A 69 2.48 -24.31 -23.53
CA GLY A 69 3.45 -23.34 -24.04
C GLY A 69 4.67 -24.00 -24.69
N THR A 70 5.68 -23.24 -25.07
CA THR A 70 6.99 -23.73 -25.55
C THR A 70 8.06 -23.66 -24.47
N ALA A 71 9.10 -24.49 -24.59
CA ALA A 71 10.26 -24.41 -23.70
C ALA A 71 10.95 -23.04 -23.79
N SER A 72 11.12 -22.49 -24.99
CA SER A 72 11.71 -21.15 -25.21
C SER A 72 10.87 -20.00 -24.65
N GLY A 73 9.54 -20.15 -24.62
CA GLY A 73 8.62 -19.17 -24.02
C GLY A 73 8.71 -19.10 -22.49
N SER A 74 9.12 -20.18 -21.84
CA SER A 74 9.20 -20.27 -20.37
C SER A 74 10.29 -19.38 -19.75
N ASP A 75 11.41 -19.14 -20.47
CA ASP A 75 12.48 -18.22 -20.05
C ASP A 75 12.04 -16.74 -20.10
N ARG A 76 11.10 -16.38 -20.99
CA ARG A 76 10.50 -15.03 -21.04
C ARG A 76 9.44 -14.82 -19.97
N GLY A 77 8.63 -15.85 -19.69
CA GLY A 77 7.61 -15.80 -18.64
C GLY A 77 8.19 -15.69 -17.21
N ALA A 78 9.40 -16.21 -16.97
CA ALA A 78 10.10 -16.06 -15.70
C ALA A 78 10.65 -14.64 -15.48
N ALA A 79 11.09 -13.96 -16.54
CA ALA A 79 11.55 -12.57 -16.46
C ALA A 79 10.39 -11.59 -16.22
N ALA A 80 9.22 -11.82 -16.84
CA ALA A 80 8.03 -10.96 -16.66
C ALA A 80 7.42 -11.06 -15.25
N SER A 81 7.55 -12.22 -14.57
CA SER A 81 7.14 -12.36 -13.17
C SER A 81 8.08 -11.69 -12.17
N ASP A 82 9.32 -11.38 -12.57
CA ASP A 82 10.28 -10.62 -11.75
C ASP A 82 10.18 -9.09 -12.02
N GLU A 83 9.81 -8.67 -13.23
CA GLU A 83 9.74 -7.23 -13.59
C GLU A 83 8.50 -6.48 -13.05
N THR A 84 7.50 -7.18 -12.50
CA THR A 84 6.43 -6.53 -11.72
C THR A 84 6.85 -6.17 -10.29
N HIS A 85 8.08 -6.55 -9.88
CA HIS A 85 8.71 -6.06 -8.65
C HIS A 85 10.19 -5.69 -8.87
N GLY A 86 10.41 -4.46 -9.37
CA GLY A 86 11.55 -3.66 -8.87
C GLY A 86 12.49 -3.08 -9.91
N THR A 87 12.28 -1.80 -10.23
CA THR A 87 13.39 -0.88 -10.46
C THR A 87 13.99 -0.52 -9.11
N LEU A 88 15.11 -1.14 -8.71
CA LEU A 88 16.11 -0.56 -7.80
C LEU A 88 17.39 -1.41 -7.87
N ALA A 89 18.44 -0.81 -8.41
CA ALA A 89 19.76 -1.42 -8.55
C ALA A 89 20.49 -1.58 -7.21
N SER A 90 21.05 -2.77 -7.02
CA SER A 90 22.32 -3.12 -6.35
C SER A 90 22.72 -2.40 -5.05
N THR A 91 22.68 -3.13 -3.93
CA THR A 91 23.90 -3.40 -3.12
C THR A 91 23.65 -4.53 -2.10
N ALA A 92 24.67 -5.36 -1.92
CA ALA A 92 24.74 -6.65 -1.23
C ALA A 92 24.16 -6.75 0.19
N SER A 93 23.59 -7.91 0.53
CA SER A 93 24.18 -8.84 1.53
C SER A 93 23.55 -10.23 1.43
N GLN A 94 24.42 -11.24 1.48
CA GLN A 94 24.09 -12.65 1.56
C GLN A 94 23.39 -12.92 2.89
N GLU A 95 22.17 -13.46 2.87
CA GLU A 95 21.70 -14.39 3.89
C GLU A 95 20.50 -15.19 3.39
N SER A 96 20.55 -16.47 3.72
CA SER A 96 19.78 -17.58 3.18
C SER A 96 18.33 -17.61 3.66
N HIS A 97 17.37 -17.53 2.75
CA HIS A 97 16.05 -18.15 2.92
C HIS A 97 15.50 -18.68 1.59
N ALA A 98 14.96 -19.89 1.66
CA ALA A 98 14.59 -20.75 0.55
C ALA A 98 13.33 -20.25 -0.17
N ASN A 99 13.49 -19.63 -1.34
CA ASN A 99 12.43 -19.51 -2.33
C ASN A 99 12.58 -20.64 -3.36
N GLY A 100 11.47 -21.32 -3.65
CA GLY A 100 11.38 -22.44 -4.58
C GLY A 100 11.81 -22.02 -5.98
N ARG A 101 13.08 -22.24 -6.31
CA ARG A 101 13.62 -22.16 -7.67
C ARG A 101 12.98 -23.26 -8.53
N PHE A 102 12.41 -22.85 -9.66
CA PHE A 102 12.05 -23.73 -10.75
C PHE A 102 13.34 -24.25 -11.41
N GLU A 103 13.82 -25.44 -11.04
CA GLU A 103 14.81 -26.18 -11.84
C GLU A 103 14.08 -27.10 -12.84
N ALA A 104 13.49 -26.51 -13.88
CA ALA A 104 13.08 -27.27 -15.06
C ALA A 104 14.17 -27.15 -16.14
N LYS A 105 15.25 -27.91 -15.98
CA LYS A 105 16.16 -28.20 -17.10
C LYS A 105 15.52 -29.30 -17.96
N GLY A 106 14.68 -28.91 -18.93
CA GLY A 106 14.19 -29.80 -20.00
C GLY A 106 12.67 -29.77 -20.25
N TYR A 107 12.28 -30.18 -21.47
CA TYR A 107 10.90 -30.39 -21.91
C TYR A 107 10.13 -31.30 -20.94
N GLY A 108 8.87 -31.00 -20.63
CA GLY A 108 8.08 -31.83 -19.72
C GLY A 108 6.90 -31.13 -19.03
N PHE A 109 6.21 -31.93 -18.21
CA PHE A 109 5.05 -31.52 -17.40
C PHE A 109 5.50 -31.01 -16.02
N GLY A 110 4.99 -29.84 -15.60
CA GLY A 110 5.25 -29.25 -14.29
C GLY A 110 3.95 -28.85 -13.58
N GLU A 111 3.84 -29.18 -12.30
CA GLU A 111 2.75 -28.74 -11.42
C GLU A 111 3.24 -27.64 -10.48
N VAL A 112 2.53 -26.50 -10.46
CA VAL A 112 2.73 -25.47 -9.45
C VAL A 112 1.51 -25.47 -8.54
N ARG A 113 1.73 -25.85 -7.28
CA ARG A 113 0.75 -25.65 -6.22
C ARG A 113 0.89 -24.22 -5.72
N SER A 114 -0.23 -23.51 -5.68
CA SER A 114 -0.30 -22.22 -5.00
C SER A 114 0.13 -22.36 -3.53
N GLU A 115 0.76 -21.32 -2.96
CA GLU A 115 1.29 -21.31 -1.58
C GLU A 115 0.26 -21.71 -0.50
N ASP A 116 -1.05 -21.54 -0.77
CA ASP A 116 -2.15 -21.89 0.14
C ASP A 116 -2.91 -23.20 -0.22
N GLY A 117 -2.37 -24.05 -1.11
CA GLY A 117 -2.81 -25.46 -1.24
C GLY A 117 -4.14 -25.75 -1.98
N GLY A 118 -4.82 -24.75 -2.56
CA GLY A 118 -6.16 -24.92 -3.15
C GLY A 118 -6.26 -25.07 -4.68
N SER A 119 -5.61 -24.21 -5.48
CA SER A 119 -5.75 -24.20 -6.95
C SER A 119 -4.53 -24.81 -7.65
N LEU A 120 -4.76 -25.69 -8.64
CA LEU A 120 -3.72 -26.37 -9.40
C LEU A 120 -3.50 -25.70 -10.76
N LEU A 121 -2.28 -25.20 -10.99
CA LEU A 121 -1.79 -24.83 -12.31
C LEU A 121 -0.88 -25.94 -12.82
N SER A 122 -1.30 -26.58 -13.90
CA SER A 122 -0.50 -27.57 -14.64
C SER A 122 0.04 -26.93 -15.91
N ARG A 123 1.36 -27.02 -16.12
CA ARG A 123 2.02 -26.53 -17.34
C ARG A 123 2.59 -27.69 -18.13
N PHE A 124 2.37 -27.66 -19.45
CA PHE A 124 2.96 -28.58 -20.41
C PHE A 124 3.74 -27.78 -21.45
N LEU A 125 5.04 -28.06 -21.55
CA LEU A 125 5.92 -27.38 -22.49
C LEU A 125 6.18 -28.28 -23.71
N LEU A 126 5.74 -27.81 -24.87
CA LEU A 126 6.10 -28.36 -26.17
C LEU A 126 7.58 -28.11 -26.42
N ASP A 127 8.27 -29.13 -26.93
CA ASP A 127 9.66 -29.02 -27.33
C ASP A 127 9.75 -28.46 -28.75
N ASP A 128 10.29 -27.26 -28.84
CA ASP A 128 10.48 -26.44 -30.03
C ASP A 128 11.94 -26.44 -30.51
N SER A 129 12.84 -27.18 -29.85
CA SER A 129 14.28 -27.21 -30.18
C SER A 129 14.59 -27.75 -31.58
N ALA A 130 13.65 -28.47 -32.18
CA ALA A 130 13.75 -29.03 -33.53
C ALA A 130 13.17 -28.12 -34.64
N VAL A 131 12.61 -26.95 -34.30
CA VAL A 131 12.02 -26.01 -35.26
C VAL A 131 13.13 -25.11 -35.83
N PRO A 132 13.33 -25.08 -37.16
CA PRO A 132 14.27 -24.15 -37.79
C PRO A 132 13.96 -22.69 -37.43
N GLY A 133 14.99 -21.88 -37.21
CA GLY A 133 14.84 -20.45 -36.87
C GLY A 133 14.35 -19.54 -38.00
N ASP A 134 13.69 -20.07 -39.05
CA ASP A 134 13.15 -19.23 -40.12
C ASP A 134 11.79 -18.64 -39.68
N PRO A 135 11.70 -17.31 -39.45
CA PRO A 135 10.47 -16.66 -39.03
C PRO A 135 9.30 -16.83 -40.00
N LYS A 136 9.57 -17.23 -41.25
CA LYS A 136 8.57 -17.42 -42.30
C LYS A 136 7.71 -18.66 -42.15
N THR A 137 8.23 -19.72 -41.51
CA THR A 137 7.61 -21.06 -41.50
C THR A 137 7.31 -21.59 -40.10
N ILE A 138 7.61 -20.81 -39.04
CA ILE A 138 7.47 -21.21 -37.62
C ILE A 138 6.18 -21.98 -37.35
N ARG A 139 5.01 -21.42 -37.72
CA ARG A 139 3.69 -21.97 -37.37
C ARG A 139 3.44 -23.32 -38.05
N LYS A 140 3.86 -23.47 -39.32
CA LYS A 140 3.75 -24.73 -40.07
C LYS A 140 4.76 -25.78 -39.62
N GLU A 141 5.97 -25.36 -39.25
CA GLU A 141 7.01 -26.27 -38.77
C GLU A 141 6.70 -26.80 -37.37
N LEU A 142 6.18 -25.95 -36.48
CA LEU A 142 5.60 -26.38 -35.20
C LEU A 142 4.54 -27.45 -35.43
N TYR A 143 3.58 -27.18 -36.31
CA TYR A 143 2.52 -28.14 -36.65
C TYR A 143 3.08 -29.49 -37.11
N ARG A 144 4.06 -29.49 -38.02
CA ARG A 144 4.71 -30.70 -38.51
C ARG A 144 5.55 -31.42 -37.45
N ALA A 145 6.21 -30.68 -36.56
CA ALA A 145 7.03 -31.23 -35.50
C ALA A 145 6.17 -32.01 -34.49
N PHE A 146 4.99 -31.49 -34.16
CA PHE A 146 4.04 -32.13 -33.24
C PHE A 146 3.66 -33.56 -33.69
N TYR A 147 3.33 -33.74 -34.97
CA TYR A 147 2.99 -35.07 -35.51
C TYR A 147 4.18 -36.00 -35.70
N ARG A 148 5.41 -35.48 -35.75
CA ARG A 148 6.63 -36.30 -35.85
C ARG A 148 7.10 -36.83 -34.49
N ASN A 149 6.75 -36.13 -33.40
CA ASN A 149 7.24 -36.45 -32.07
C ASN A 149 6.19 -37.18 -31.23
N GLU A 150 6.07 -38.50 -31.43
CA GLU A 150 5.12 -39.34 -30.68
C GLU A 150 5.30 -39.24 -29.15
N LYS A 151 6.51 -38.93 -28.66
CA LYS A 151 6.77 -38.76 -27.23
C LYS A 151 6.06 -37.53 -26.66
N GLN A 152 6.02 -36.42 -27.40
CA GLN A 152 5.32 -35.21 -26.97
C GLN A 152 3.82 -35.47 -26.85
N LEU A 153 3.25 -36.17 -27.84
CA LEU A 153 1.82 -36.53 -27.84
C LEU A 153 1.47 -37.46 -26.67
N PHE A 154 2.33 -38.44 -26.37
CA PHE A 154 2.17 -39.31 -25.21
C PHE A 154 2.19 -38.54 -23.88
N GLU A 155 3.15 -37.64 -23.68
CA GLU A 155 3.23 -36.85 -22.45
C GLU A 155 2.07 -35.86 -22.32
N LEU A 156 1.57 -35.29 -23.44
CA LEU A 156 0.35 -34.46 -23.43
C LEU A 156 -0.89 -35.27 -23.01
N ASN A 157 -1.06 -36.49 -23.55
CA ASN A 157 -2.14 -37.39 -23.15
C ASN A 157 -2.08 -37.70 -21.65
N LYS A 158 -0.88 -37.99 -21.13
CA LYS A 158 -0.65 -38.26 -19.72
C LYS A 158 -0.94 -37.05 -18.83
N ALA A 159 -0.56 -35.84 -19.26
CA ALA A 159 -0.85 -34.59 -18.56
C ALA A 159 -2.36 -34.34 -18.43
N ILE A 160 -3.12 -34.49 -19.53
CA ILE A 160 -4.57 -34.30 -19.51
C ILE A 160 -5.27 -35.39 -18.67
N ARG A 161 -4.82 -36.65 -18.74
CA ARG A 161 -5.36 -37.73 -17.87
C ARG A 161 -5.12 -37.47 -16.38
N ARG A 162 -3.95 -36.95 -16.01
CA ARG A 162 -3.68 -36.54 -14.62
C ARG A 162 -4.65 -35.45 -14.15
N LEU A 163 -4.91 -34.48 -15.03
CA LEU A 163 -5.86 -33.42 -14.76
C LEU A 163 -7.30 -33.94 -14.58
N GLU A 164 -7.73 -34.90 -15.41
CA GLU A 164 -9.01 -35.59 -15.25
C GLU A 164 -9.10 -36.33 -13.90
N SER A 165 -8.08 -37.10 -13.54
CA SER A 165 -8.03 -37.81 -12.26
C SER A 165 -8.03 -36.85 -11.06
N HIS A 166 -7.42 -35.68 -11.20
CA HIS A 166 -7.40 -34.65 -10.18
C HIS A 166 -8.78 -34.00 -9.98
N ILE A 167 -9.48 -33.67 -11.07
CA ILE A 167 -10.85 -33.14 -11.02
C ILE A 167 -11.79 -34.13 -10.34
N ALA A 168 -11.64 -35.43 -10.61
CA ALA A 168 -12.38 -36.50 -9.92
C ALA A 168 -12.14 -36.49 -8.40
N GLY A 169 -10.91 -36.19 -7.96
CA GLY A 169 -10.56 -36.04 -6.54
C GLY A 169 -11.32 -34.91 -5.82
N TYR A 170 -11.72 -33.87 -6.56
CA TYR A 170 -12.49 -32.72 -6.04
C TYR A 170 -14.01 -32.86 -6.19
N GLY A 171 -14.52 -34.03 -6.56
CA GLY A 171 -15.95 -34.28 -6.78
C GLY A 171 -16.90 -33.79 -5.68
N ARG A 172 -16.44 -33.71 -4.42
CA ARG A 172 -17.24 -33.20 -3.27
C ARG A 172 -17.47 -31.68 -3.27
N MET A 173 -16.69 -30.91 -4.04
CA MET A 173 -16.81 -29.44 -4.11
C MET A 173 -17.80 -28.95 -5.18
N TYR A 174 -18.28 -29.85 -6.04
CA TYR A 174 -19.28 -29.55 -7.08
C TYR A 174 -20.65 -30.08 -6.69
N SER A 175 -21.70 -29.44 -7.19
CA SER A 175 -23.08 -29.87 -6.92
C SER A 175 -23.57 -30.93 -7.91
N SER A 176 -22.96 -31.02 -9.09
CA SER A 176 -23.13 -32.14 -10.02
C SER A 176 -21.82 -32.44 -10.74
N PHE A 177 -21.60 -33.73 -11.04
CA PHE A 177 -20.44 -34.24 -11.78
C PHE A 177 -20.83 -34.77 -13.17
N ASP A 178 -22.02 -34.42 -13.68
CA ASP A 178 -22.51 -34.92 -14.97
C ASP A 178 -21.91 -34.19 -16.18
N ARG A 179 -21.55 -32.91 -16.00
CA ARG A 179 -21.06 -32.02 -17.06
C ARG A 179 -19.73 -31.40 -16.66
N ILE A 180 -18.93 -31.02 -17.65
CA ILE A 180 -17.68 -30.27 -17.46
C ILE A 180 -17.63 -29.11 -18.45
N HIS A 181 -17.24 -27.93 -17.97
CA HIS A 181 -16.99 -26.76 -18.81
C HIS A 181 -15.50 -26.65 -19.14
N LEU A 182 -15.17 -26.67 -20.42
CA LEU A 182 -13.83 -26.48 -20.95
C LEU A 182 -13.76 -25.12 -21.65
N SER A 183 -13.07 -24.17 -21.03
CA SER A 183 -12.85 -22.82 -21.58
C SER A 183 -11.45 -22.75 -22.18
N VAL A 184 -11.36 -22.72 -23.50
CA VAL A 184 -10.10 -22.61 -24.24
C VAL A 184 -9.77 -21.14 -24.44
N ILE A 185 -8.57 -20.71 -24.03
CA ILE A 185 -8.13 -19.31 -24.09
C ILE A 185 -6.86 -19.24 -24.91
N THR A 186 -6.86 -18.40 -25.94
CA THR A 186 -5.72 -18.20 -26.84
C THR A 186 -5.60 -16.76 -27.26
N ARG A 187 -4.37 -16.33 -27.55
CA ARG A 187 -4.15 -15.09 -28.31
C ARG A 187 -4.16 -15.35 -29.81
N VAL A 188 -4.71 -14.41 -30.56
CA VAL A 188 -4.84 -14.57 -32.03
C VAL A 188 -3.50 -14.58 -32.73
N ASP A 189 -2.50 -13.86 -32.21
CA ASP A 189 -1.18 -13.68 -32.81
C ASP A 189 -0.11 -14.62 -32.21
N ASP A 190 -0.54 -15.63 -31.46
CA ASP A 190 0.35 -16.66 -30.90
C ASP A 190 0.55 -17.80 -31.92
N PRO A 191 1.79 -18.23 -32.24
CA PRO A 191 2.01 -19.33 -33.16
C PRO A 191 1.39 -20.68 -32.73
N LEU A 192 1.26 -20.94 -31.42
CA LEU A 192 0.75 -22.22 -30.91
C LEU A 192 -0.76 -22.40 -31.10
N ASN A 193 -1.49 -21.34 -31.47
CA ASN A 193 -2.92 -21.45 -31.73
C ASN A 193 -3.26 -22.35 -32.95
N VAL A 194 -2.26 -22.77 -33.73
CA VAL A 194 -2.40 -23.80 -34.77
C VAL A 194 -2.84 -25.16 -34.19
N PHE A 195 -2.60 -25.40 -32.89
CA PHE A 195 -2.94 -26.63 -32.19
C PHE A 195 -4.29 -26.59 -31.47
N ILE A 196 -5.06 -25.52 -31.66
CA ILE A 196 -6.36 -25.38 -31.00
C ILE A 196 -7.28 -26.58 -31.29
N PRO A 197 -7.43 -27.07 -32.54
CA PRO A 197 -8.21 -28.27 -32.81
C PRO A 197 -7.68 -29.52 -32.09
N GLU A 198 -6.38 -29.80 -32.22
CA GLU A 198 -5.76 -31.02 -31.71
C GLU A 198 -5.86 -31.13 -30.19
N ILE A 199 -5.48 -30.07 -29.48
CA ILE A 199 -5.46 -30.07 -28.01
C ILE A 199 -6.89 -30.06 -27.45
N SER A 200 -7.79 -29.28 -28.06
CA SER A 200 -9.18 -29.17 -27.59
C SER A 200 -9.94 -30.50 -27.78
N LEU A 201 -9.80 -31.14 -28.95
CA LEU A 201 -10.43 -32.44 -29.23
C LEU A 201 -9.82 -33.57 -28.39
N LEU A 202 -8.51 -33.55 -28.15
CA LEU A 202 -7.87 -34.51 -27.26
C LEU A 202 -8.41 -34.37 -25.83
N ALA A 203 -8.50 -33.14 -25.32
CA ALA A 203 -9.07 -32.87 -24.00
C ALA A 203 -10.54 -33.30 -23.91
N GLN A 204 -11.36 -32.96 -24.91
CA GLN A 204 -12.75 -33.38 -24.99
C GLN A 204 -12.89 -34.91 -25.01
N SER A 205 -12.05 -35.60 -25.79
CA SER A 205 -12.07 -37.06 -25.89
C SER A 205 -11.75 -37.73 -24.56
N ILE A 206 -10.73 -37.23 -23.83
CA ILE A 206 -10.35 -37.75 -22.51
C ILE A 206 -11.44 -37.45 -21.48
N PHE A 207 -11.99 -36.23 -21.44
CA PHE A 207 -13.03 -35.89 -20.46
C PHE A 207 -14.36 -36.61 -20.74
N SER A 208 -14.70 -36.89 -21.99
CA SER A 208 -15.91 -37.63 -22.34
C SER A 208 -15.90 -39.09 -21.82
N GLN A 209 -14.75 -39.61 -21.35
CA GLN A 209 -14.67 -40.90 -20.67
C GLN A 209 -15.28 -40.88 -19.27
N SER A 210 -15.22 -39.72 -18.60
CA SER A 210 -15.61 -39.56 -17.19
C SER A 210 -16.85 -38.67 -17.00
N PHE A 211 -17.18 -37.83 -17.99
CA PHE A 211 -18.32 -36.90 -17.95
C PHE A 211 -19.33 -37.22 -19.06
N LYS A 212 -20.63 -37.04 -18.78
CA LYS A 212 -21.70 -37.29 -19.77
C LYS A 212 -21.74 -36.23 -20.88
N SER A 213 -21.31 -35.02 -20.58
CA SER A 213 -21.30 -33.90 -21.53
C SER A 213 -20.13 -32.96 -21.25
N VAL A 214 -19.38 -32.63 -22.30
CA VAL A 214 -18.30 -31.64 -22.29
C VAL A 214 -18.78 -30.43 -23.08
N GLN A 215 -18.94 -29.29 -22.41
CA GLN A 215 -19.25 -28.01 -23.07
C GLN A 215 -17.95 -27.26 -23.31
N MET A 216 -17.73 -26.81 -24.55
CA MET A 216 -16.44 -26.26 -24.94
C MET A 216 -16.62 -24.88 -25.56
N ASP A 217 -16.01 -23.87 -24.96
CA ASP A 217 -16.03 -22.48 -25.44
C ASP A 217 -14.62 -22.01 -25.77
N LEU A 218 -14.49 -21.13 -26.77
CA LEU A 218 -13.23 -20.50 -27.13
C LEU A 218 -13.24 -19.00 -26.80
N TYR A 219 -12.15 -18.52 -26.21
CA TYR A 219 -11.87 -17.11 -25.97
C TYR A 219 -10.63 -16.70 -26.77
N ALA A 220 -10.85 -15.98 -27.87
CA ALA A 220 -9.82 -15.44 -28.73
C ALA A 220 -9.52 -13.99 -28.32
N LEU A 221 -8.31 -13.77 -27.79
CA LEU A 221 -7.85 -12.47 -27.30
C LEU A 221 -7.04 -11.73 -28.38
N ILE A 222 -7.40 -10.47 -28.64
CA ILE A 222 -6.74 -9.59 -29.60
C ILE A 222 -6.08 -8.44 -28.83
N SER A 223 -4.75 -8.35 -28.83
CA SER A 223 -4.07 -7.14 -28.35
C SER A 223 -3.60 -6.30 -29.52
N GLU A 224 -4.17 -5.11 -29.67
CA GLU A 224 -3.72 -4.14 -30.66
C GLU A 224 -2.66 -3.18 -30.09
N ARG A 225 -2.49 -3.10 -28.76
CA ARG A 225 -1.50 -2.21 -28.12
C ARG A 225 -0.07 -2.71 -28.19
N GLU A 226 0.18 -3.99 -27.93
CA GLU A 226 1.53 -4.58 -27.93
C GLU A 226 2.16 -4.67 -29.33
N GLN A 227 1.37 -4.42 -30.38
CA GLN A 227 1.75 -4.66 -31.76
C GLN A 227 2.49 -3.48 -32.42
N LEU A 228 2.85 -2.41 -31.71
CA LEU A 228 3.45 -1.20 -32.30
C LEU A 228 4.79 -1.46 -33.02
N GLU A 229 5.62 -2.40 -32.57
CA GLU A 229 6.93 -2.68 -33.16
C GLU A 229 6.93 -3.79 -34.23
N SER A 230 5.97 -4.73 -34.18
CA SER A 230 5.86 -5.87 -35.12
C SER A 230 4.45 -6.04 -35.71
N PHE A 231 3.75 -4.93 -35.95
CA PHE A 231 2.34 -4.89 -36.33
C PHE A 231 2.00 -5.79 -37.51
N GLY A 232 2.83 -5.76 -38.56
CA GLY A 232 2.57 -6.48 -39.81
C GLY A 232 2.53 -8.00 -39.66
N TYR A 233 3.55 -8.59 -39.00
CA TYR A 233 3.60 -10.05 -38.79
C TYR A 233 2.54 -10.51 -37.79
N ALA A 234 2.41 -9.84 -36.65
CA ALA A 234 1.42 -10.20 -35.63
C ALA A 234 -0.01 -10.11 -36.16
N SER A 235 -0.34 -9.07 -36.93
CA SER A 235 -1.63 -8.94 -37.61
C SER A 235 -1.86 -10.05 -38.65
N SER A 236 -0.81 -10.44 -39.38
CA SER A 236 -0.90 -11.53 -40.37
C SER A 236 -1.10 -12.90 -39.72
N ALA A 237 -0.39 -13.18 -38.61
CA ALA A 237 -0.58 -14.40 -37.83
C ALA A 237 -1.97 -14.45 -37.18
N GLY A 238 -2.45 -13.33 -36.65
CA GLY A 238 -3.82 -13.16 -36.15
C GLY A 238 -4.87 -13.44 -37.22
N MET A 239 -4.69 -12.86 -38.41
CA MET A 239 -5.56 -13.08 -39.56
C MET A 239 -5.58 -14.57 -39.97
N ALA A 240 -4.40 -15.20 -40.01
CA ALA A 240 -4.27 -16.61 -40.34
C ALA A 240 -5.07 -17.51 -39.38
N PHE A 241 -4.97 -17.26 -38.08
CA PHE A 241 -5.74 -17.98 -37.06
C PHE A 241 -7.24 -17.71 -37.17
N LEU A 242 -7.67 -16.45 -37.37
CA LEU A 242 -9.09 -16.13 -37.56
C LEU A 242 -9.68 -16.83 -38.79
N ARG A 243 -8.89 -16.98 -39.87
CA ARG A 243 -9.29 -17.75 -41.06
C ARG A 243 -9.46 -19.25 -40.78
N GLU A 244 -8.58 -19.82 -39.97
CA GLU A 244 -8.71 -21.21 -39.50
C GLU A 244 -9.92 -21.37 -38.57
N LEU A 245 -10.17 -20.38 -37.70
CA LEU A 245 -11.31 -20.36 -36.80
C LEU A 245 -12.65 -20.38 -37.56
N ASP A 246 -12.78 -19.62 -38.66
CA ASP A 246 -13.95 -19.70 -39.54
C ASP A 246 -14.14 -21.10 -40.15
N MET A 247 -13.04 -21.79 -40.49
CA MET A 247 -13.11 -23.16 -40.97
C MET A 247 -13.62 -24.12 -39.88
N ILE A 248 -13.06 -24.00 -38.68
CA ILE A 248 -13.31 -24.88 -37.54
C ILE A 248 -14.74 -24.72 -36.98
N GLN A 249 -15.32 -23.54 -37.14
CA GLN A 249 -16.67 -23.24 -36.65
C GLN A 249 -17.77 -23.56 -37.66
N ARG A 250 -17.44 -24.01 -38.89
CA ARG A 250 -18.46 -24.38 -39.89
C ARG A 250 -19.27 -25.62 -39.49
N PRO A 251 -20.56 -25.70 -39.86
CA PRO A 251 -21.38 -26.89 -39.61
C PRO A 251 -20.83 -28.18 -40.25
N GLU A 252 -20.10 -28.05 -41.36
CA GLU A 252 -19.53 -29.19 -42.10
C GLU A 252 -18.13 -29.60 -41.60
N TYR A 253 -17.58 -28.94 -40.58
CA TYR A 253 -16.24 -29.22 -40.10
C TYR A 253 -16.14 -30.64 -39.54
N THR A 254 -15.18 -31.41 -40.06
CA THR A 254 -14.86 -32.76 -39.59
C THR A 254 -13.38 -32.84 -39.31
N PHE A 255 -13.01 -33.65 -38.32
CA PHE A 255 -11.62 -33.84 -37.95
C PHE A 255 -11.36 -35.31 -37.62
N SER A 256 -10.22 -35.83 -38.04
CA SER A 256 -9.77 -37.18 -37.70
C SER A 256 -8.24 -37.21 -37.69
N ALA A 257 -7.65 -37.41 -36.51
CA ALA A 257 -6.20 -37.52 -36.37
C ALA A 257 -5.81 -38.50 -35.26
N PRO A 258 -4.67 -39.20 -35.39
CA PRO A 258 -4.15 -40.15 -34.41
C PRO A 258 -3.59 -39.45 -33.16
N LEU A 259 -4.46 -38.82 -32.36
CA LEU A 259 -4.09 -37.98 -31.22
C LEU A 259 -4.08 -38.73 -29.87
N HIS A 260 -4.89 -39.77 -29.73
CA HIS A 260 -5.05 -40.46 -28.45
C HIS A 260 -4.03 -41.58 -28.34
N VAL A 261 -3.01 -41.40 -27.50
CA VAL A 261 -1.98 -42.42 -27.27
C VAL A 261 -2.24 -43.12 -25.93
N THR A 262 -2.32 -44.46 -25.97
CA THR A 262 -2.50 -45.31 -24.78
C THR A 262 -1.18 -45.53 -24.04
N GLU A 263 -1.22 -46.04 -22.80
CA GLU A 263 -0.01 -46.39 -22.02
C GLU A 263 0.87 -47.41 -22.74
N ASP A 264 0.27 -48.27 -23.57
CA ASP A 264 0.94 -49.27 -24.40
C ASP A 264 1.53 -48.70 -25.71
N GLY A 265 1.42 -47.38 -25.93
CA GLY A 265 1.93 -46.70 -27.12
C GLY A 265 1.07 -46.86 -28.38
N LEU A 266 -0.12 -47.46 -28.28
CA LEU A 266 -1.07 -47.53 -29.40
C LEU A 266 -1.73 -46.16 -29.61
N SER A 267 -1.69 -45.67 -30.84
CA SER A 267 -2.39 -44.44 -31.24
C SER A 267 -3.78 -44.74 -31.80
N ILE A 268 -4.78 -44.09 -31.22
CA ILE A 268 -6.20 -44.19 -31.56
C ILE A 268 -6.62 -42.85 -32.21
N PRO A 269 -7.31 -42.88 -33.36
CA PRO A 269 -7.79 -41.67 -33.99
C PRO A 269 -8.91 -41.03 -33.16
N VAL A 270 -8.74 -39.74 -32.84
CA VAL A 270 -9.81 -38.90 -32.30
C VAL A 270 -10.59 -38.35 -33.49
N THR A 271 -11.87 -38.70 -33.56
CA THR A 271 -12.77 -38.30 -34.65
C THR A 271 -13.82 -37.31 -34.17
N HIS A 272 -13.96 -36.18 -34.87
CA HIS A 272 -15.01 -35.20 -34.67
C HIS A 272 -16.02 -35.26 -35.84
N PRO A 273 -17.31 -35.52 -35.57
CA PRO A 273 -18.35 -35.55 -36.60
C PRO A 273 -18.65 -34.14 -37.12
N ALA A 274 -19.33 -34.05 -38.27
CA ALA A 274 -19.66 -32.78 -38.94
C ALA A 274 -20.46 -31.86 -38.00
N SER A 275 -19.77 -30.90 -37.40
CA SER A 275 -20.34 -29.92 -36.48
C SER A 275 -19.30 -28.85 -36.12
N PRO A 276 -19.73 -27.64 -35.70
CA PRO A 276 -18.82 -26.63 -35.17
C PRO A 276 -18.05 -27.17 -33.96
N LEU A 277 -16.76 -26.88 -33.86
CA LEU A 277 -15.93 -27.38 -32.76
C LEU A 277 -16.32 -26.79 -31.40
N PHE A 278 -16.58 -25.48 -31.35
CA PHE A 278 -16.90 -24.77 -30.11
C PHE A 278 -18.39 -24.44 -30.03
N ASP A 279 -18.93 -24.42 -28.82
CA ASP A 279 -20.31 -24.01 -28.57
C ASP A 279 -20.51 -22.52 -28.83
N LEU A 280 -19.66 -21.70 -28.23
CA LEU A 280 -19.55 -20.26 -28.48
C LEU A 280 -18.09 -19.85 -28.61
N VAL A 281 -17.85 -18.88 -29.49
CA VAL A 281 -16.54 -18.28 -29.71
C VAL A 281 -16.60 -16.80 -29.35
N TYR A 282 -15.89 -16.44 -28.30
CA TYR A 282 -15.77 -15.09 -27.79
C TYR A 282 -14.53 -14.42 -28.38
N VAL A 283 -14.70 -13.29 -29.06
CA VAL A 283 -13.62 -12.46 -29.59
C VAL A 283 -13.55 -11.18 -28.75
N LEU A 284 -12.45 -11.03 -28.01
CA LEU A 284 -12.24 -9.92 -27.07
C LEU A 284 -10.97 -9.17 -27.44
N SER A 285 -11.08 -7.86 -27.64
CA SER A 285 -9.99 -6.93 -27.98
C SER A 285 -9.66 -6.03 -26.79
N ASP A 286 -8.45 -5.47 -26.76
CA ASP A 286 -8.09 -4.36 -25.86
C ASP A 286 -8.65 -3.00 -26.31
N LYS A 287 -9.31 -2.95 -27.48
CA LYS A 287 -10.07 -1.79 -27.97
C LYS A 287 -11.57 -2.05 -27.92
N ASN A 288 -12.31 -1.06 -27.45
CA ASN A 288 -13.77 -1.06 -27.49
C ASN A 288 -14.33 -0.71 -28.88
N GLU A 289 -15.65 -0.81 -29.06
CA GLU A 289 -16.35 -0.44 -30.31
C GLU A 289 -16.01 0.97 -30.80
N ARG A 290 -15.72 1.92 -29.88
CA ARG A 290 -15.35 3.30 -30.21
C ARG A 290 -13.89 3.43 -30.70
N GLY A 291 -13.13 2.35 -30.68
CA GLY A 291 -11.70 2.33 -31.00
C GLY A 291 -10.81 2.95 -29.91
N ILE A 292 -11.35 3.20 -28.73
CA ILE A 292 -10.61 3.67 -27.56
C ILE A 292 -10.04 2.44 -26.86
N ALA A 293 -8.76 2.52 -26.50
CA ALA A 293 -8.13 1.51 -25.66
C ALA A 293 -8.05 2.06 -24.24
N ASP A 294 -8.66 1.40 -23.27
CA ASP A 294 -8.62 1.80 -21.87
C ASP A 294 -7.32 1.31 -21.19
N PRO A 295 -6.70 2.10 -20.28
CA PRO A 295 -5.50 1.71 -19.54
C PRO A 295 -5.82 0.52 -18.61
N GLY A 296 -5.78 -0.70 -19.16
CA GLY A 296 -6.22 -1.94 -18.50
C GLY A 296 -7.05 -2.88 -19.37
N GLY A 297 -7.33 -2.58 -20.64
CA GLY A 297 -8.32 -3.34 -21.45
C GLY A 297 -8.18 -4.88 -21.50
N MET A 298 -6.96 -5.43 -21.38
CA MET A 298 -6.79 -6.90 -21.25
C MET A 298 -7.28 -7.45 -19.91
N GLN A 299 -7.14 -6.68 -18.83
CA GLN A 299 -7.65 -7.04 -17.52
C GLN A 299 -9.18 -7.14 -17.52
N ASP A 300 -9.86 -6.25 -18.23
CA ASP A 300 -11.31 -6.30 -18.40
C ASP A 300 -11.73 -7.56 -19.17
N ASN A 301 -10.95 -7.96 -20.18
CA ASN A 301 -11.18 -9.22 -20.89
C ASN A 301 -11.04 -10.44 -19.96
N TYR A 302 -10.12 -10.41 -19.01
CA TYR A 302 -9.98 -11.47 -17.99
C TYR A 302 -11.17 -11.50 -17.03
N GLU A 303 -11.69 -10.35 -16.61
CA GLU A 303 -12.92 -10.25 -15.81
C GLU A 303 -14.13 -10.79 -16.59
N ILE A 304 -14.26 -10.43 -17.87
CA ILE A 304 -15.30 -10.93 -18.79
C ILE A 304 -15.30 -12.46 -18.83
N ILE A 305 -14.12 -13.09 -19.02
CA ILE A 305 -13.99 -14.56 -19.06
C ILE A 305 -14.50 -15.18 -17.75
N CYS A 306 -14.09 -14.62 -16.61
CA CYS A 306 -14.53 -15.09 -15.30
C CYS A 306 -16.06 -14.96 -15.13
N HIS A 307 -16.63 -13.80 -15.49
CA HIS A 307 -18.07 -13.57 -15.36
C HIS A 307 -18.91 -14.44 -16.30
N LEU A 308 -18.43 -14.70 -17.52
CA LEU A 308 -19.07 -15.63 -18.46
C LEU A 308 -19.04 -17.07 -17.95
N GLY A 309 -17.90 -17.51 -17.42
CA GLY A 309 -17.78 -18.82 -16.79
C GLY A 309 -18.78 -18.99 -15.64
N LEU A 310 -18.92 -17.96 -14.81
CA LEU A 310 -19.89 -17.95 -13.71
C LEU A 310 -21.35 -17.99 -14.22
N LEU A 311 -21.70 -17.16 -15.22
CA LEU A 311 -23.05 -17.14 -15.81
C LEU A 311 -23.47 -18.50 -16.37
N LYS A 312 -22.54 -19.21 -17.02
CA LYS A 312 -22.79 -20.55 -17.60
C LYS A 312 -22.85 -21.66 -16.55
N ASN A 313 -22.12 -21.50 -15.45
CA ASN A 313 -21.87 -22.58 -14.49
C ASN A 313 -22.53 -22.35 -13.11
N ARG A 314 -23.51 -21.45 -13.00
CA ARG A 314 -24.22 -21.20 -11.74
C ARG A 314 -25.43 -22.14 -11.55
N LYS A 315 -25.64 -22.60 -10.31
CA LYS A 315 -26.90 -23.26 -9.91
C LYS A 315 -28.03 -22.23 -9.86
N GLN A 316 -29.04 -22.37 -10.72
CA GLN A 316 -30.26 -21.57 -10.60
C GLN A 316 -30.99 -21.98 -9.31
N LYS A 317 -31.12 -21.07 -8.34
CA LYS A 317 -31.95 -21.32 -7.15
C LYS A 317 -33.43 -21.24 -7.58
N GLU A 318 -34.24 -22.26 -7.27
CA GLU A 318 -35.68 -22.34 -7.57
C GLU A 318 -36.52 -21.22 -6.93
N HIS A 319 -35.93 -20.35 -6.10
CA HIS A 319 -36.59 -19.26 -5.38
C HIS A 319 -36.22 -17.86 -5.91
N GLN A 320 -35.82 -17.70 -7.18
CA GLN A 320 -35.91 -16.40 -7.84
C GLN A 320 -37.40 -16.07 -8.10
N VAL A 321 -38.06 -15.61 -7.04
CA VAL A 321 -39.41 -15.06 -7.03
C VAL A 321 -39.37 -13.69 -7.70
N ASP A 322 -39.35 -13.68 -9.03
CA ASP A 322 -40.10 -12.76 -9.88
C ASP A 322 -39.82 -13.12 -11.34
N GLY A 323 -40.86 -13.51 -12.07
CA GLY A 323 -40.81 -13.90 -13.49
C GLY A 323 -40.40 -12.80 -14.47
N GLN A 324 -39.79 -11.72 -13.99
CA GLN A 324 -39.29 -10.59 -14.78
C GLN A 324 -37.76 -10.55 -14.90
N ALA A 325 -37.00 -11.23 -14.03
CA ALA A 325 -35.54 -11.28 -14.14
C ALA A 325 -35.10 -12.42 -15.09
N GLY A 326 -34.65 -12.06 -16.29
CA GLY A 326 -34.25 -13.04 -17.31
C GLY A 326 -33.01 -13.83 -16.90
N SER A 327 -33.18 -15.07 -16.44
CA SER A 327 -32.05 -15.98 -16.20
C SER A 327 -31.28 -16.25 -17.50
N TYR A 328 -29.95 -16.41 -17.39
CA TYR A 328 -29.11 -16.77 -18.54
C TYR A 328 -29.42 -18.21 -19.00
N ASN A 329 -29.57 -18.38 -20.31
CA ASN A 329 -29.74 -19.68 -20.94
C ASN A 329 -28.86 -19.72 -22.20
N ASN A 330 -27.79 -20.51 -22.13
CA ASN A 330 -26.81 -20.65 -23.20
C ASN A 330 -27.44 -21.10 -24.53
N THR A 331 -28.43 -22.00 -24.48
CA THR A 331 -29.09 -22.52 -25.69
C THR A 331 -29.96 -21.45 -26.36
N SER A 332 -30.68 -20.67 -25.57
CA SER A 332 -31.47 -19.54 -26.08
C SER A 332 -30.59 -18.46 -26.69
N PHE A 333 -29.48 -18.11 -26.01
CA PHE A 333 -28.51 -17.15 -26.54
C PHE A 333 -27.91 -17.63 -27.87
N LYS A 334 -27.45 -18.89 -27.92
CA LYS A 334 -26.90 -19.51 -29.14
C LYS A 334 -27.88 -19.48 -30.30
N ASN A 335 -29.17 -19.75 -30.07
CA ASN A 335 -30.19 -19.70 -31.11
C ASN A 335 -30.48 -18.26 -31.58
N ASN A 336 -30.42 -17.28 -30.68
CA ASN A 336 -30.72 -15.88 -31.01
C ASN A 336 -29.59 -15.18 -31.78
N ILE A 337 -28.33 -15.65 -31.65
CA ILE A 337 -27.18 -15.11 -32.40
C ILE A 337 -26.99 -15.78 -33.76
N MET A 338 -27.72 -16.87 -34.07
CA MET A 338 -27.65 -17.52 -35.37
C MET A 338 -28.34 -16.66 -36.42
N THR A 339 -27.66 -16.43 -37.54
CA THR A 339 -28.21 -15.67 -38.66
C THR A 339 -29.21 -16.50 -39.46
N GLU A 340 -30.10 -15.84 -40.23
CA GLU A 340 -31.01 -16.53 -41.17
C GLU A 340 -30.27 -17.40 -42.19
N SER A 341 -29.00 -17.09 -42.45
CA SER A 341 -28.10 -17.85 -43.33
C SER A 341 -27.61 -19.18 -42.74
N GLY A 342 -27.89 -19.45 -41.46
CA GLY A 342 -27.41 -20.63 -40.73
C GLY A 342 -25.92 -20.57 -40.35
N ARG A 343 -25.24 -19.44 -40.61
CA ARG A 343 -23.86 -19.24 -40.18
C ARG A 343 -23.78 -18.95 -38.69
N PRO A 344 -22.82 -19.57 -37.97
CA PRO A 344 -22.61 -19.30 -36.56
C PRO A 344 -22.01 -17.90 -36.39
N GLY A 345 -22.69 -17.04 -35.63
CA GLY A 345 -22.19 -15.73 -35.25
C GLY A 345 -21.17 -15.81 -34.11
N TYR A 346 -20.23 -14.88 -34.10
CA TYR A 346 -19.27 -14.70 -33.01
C TYR A 346 -19.87 -13.83 -31.91
N VAL A 347 -19.26 -13.89 -30.72
CA VAL A 347 -19.71 -13.17 -29.53
C VAL A 347 -18.60 -12.27 -29.03
N SER A 348 -18.95 -11.13 -28.48
CA SER A 348 -18.05 -10.27 -27.73
C SER A 348 -18.79 -9.75 -26.50
N ALA A 349 -18.05 -9.12 -25.60
CA ALA A 349 -18.60 -8.63 -24.36
C ALA A 349 -17.96 -7.31 -23.93
N GLY A 350 -18.70 -6.53 -23.17
CA GLY A 350 -18.24 -5.34 -22.47
C GLY A 350 -18.43 -5.52 -20.97
N PHE A 351 -17.50 -5.01 -20.18
CA PHE A 351 -17.56 -5.11 -18.73
C PHE A 351 -17.38 -3.74 -18.10
N SER A 352 -18.18 -3.46 -17.08
CA SER A 352 -18.01 -2.29 -16.24
C SER A 352 -18.31 -2.65 -14.80
N ARG A 353 -17.67 -1.94 -13.88
CA ARG A 353 -17.91 -2.09 -12.45
C ARG A 353 -17.92 -0.74 -11.79
N VAL A 354 -18.81 -0.60 -10.82
CA VAL A 354 -18.81 0.50 -9.86
C VAL A 354 -18.60 -0.15 -8.52
N LYS A 355 -17.42 0.06 -7.93
CA LYS A 355 -17.06 -0.52 -6.63
C LYS A 355 -16.71 0.57 -5.63
N ARG A 356 -16.95 0.27 -4.35
CA ARG A 356 -16.47 1.09 -3.25
C ARG A 356 -14.94 1.11 -3.26
N PRO A 357 -14.29 2.29 -3.20
CA PRO A 357 -12.84 2.42 -3.30
C PRO A 357 -12.17 2.08 -1.96
N ASN A 358 -12.23 0.81 -1.56
CA ASN A 358 -11.82 0.36 -0.22
C ASN A 358 -10.32 0.60 0.06
N GLN A 359 -9.46 0.49 -0.96
CA GLN A 359 -8.02 0.77 -0.83
C GLN A 359 -7.75 2.25 -0.48
N PRO A 360 -8.23 3.23 -1.29
CA PRO A 360 -8.15 4.64 -0.94
C PRO A 360 -8.72 4.97 0.45
N ILE A 361 -9.89 4.41 0.78
CA ILE A 361 -10.56 4.65 2.06
C ILE A 361 -9.66 4.23 3.23
N ALA A 362 -9.07 3.02 3.19
CA ALA A 362 -8.20 2.54 4.26
C ALA A 362 -6.98 3.46 4.49
N LEU A 363 -6.37 3.95 3.42
CA LEU A 363 -5.22 4.85 3.50
C LEU A 363 -5.62 6.24 4.01
N THR A 364 -6.77 6.76 3.58
CA THR A 364 -7.33 8.03 4.05
C THR A 364 -7.65 7.99 5.55
N VAL A 365 -8.30 6.93 6.03
CA VAL A 365 -8.61 6.75 7.46
C VAL A 365 -7.31 6.66 8.27
N LEU A 366 -6.31 5.91 7.79
CA LEU A 366 -5.00 5.83 8.44
C LEU A 366 -4.31 7.20 8.53
N TYR A 367 -4.34 7.98 7.45
CA TYR A 367 -3.83 9.35 7.44
C TYR A 367 -4.56 10.24 8.45
N HIS A 368 -5.90 10.29 8.41
CA HIS A 368 -6.67 11.16 9.31
C HIS A 368 -6.51 10.75 10.76
N PHE A 369 -6.47 9.45 11.05
CA PHE A 369 -6.18 8.95 12.39
C PHE A 369 -4.83 9.49 12.89
N TYR A 370 -3.78 9.35 12.10
CA TYR A 370 -2.44 9.83 12.48
C TYR A 370 -2.38 11.37 12.60
N SER A 371 -2.95 12.10 11.66
CA SER A 371 -3.02 13.57 11.69
C SER A 371 -3.76 14.07 12.94
N GLN A 372 -4.88 13.43 13.30
CA GLN A 372 -5.66 13.74 14.49
C GLN A 372 -4.92 13.43 15.80
N LEU A 373 -4.05 12.40 15.82
CA LEU A 373 -3.15 12.14 16.95
C LEU A 373 -2.07 13.23 17.07
N LEU A 374 -1.47 13.64 15.95
CA LEU A 374 -0.49 14.73 15.94
C LEU A 374 -1.10 16.06 16.38
N LEU A 375 -2.33 16.36 15.96
CA LEU A 375 -3.06 17.53 16.41
C LEU A 375 -3.25 17.52 17.93
N ARG A 376 -3.67 16.39 18.51
CA ARG A 376 -3.78 16.23 19.98
C ARG A 376 -2.44 16.41 20.69
N MET A 377 -1.35 15.94 20.09
CA MET A 377 -0.01 16.16 20.61
C MET A 377 0.43 17.64 20.52
N LYS A 378 -0.14 18.45 19.62
CA LYS A 378 0.19 19.88 19.45
C LYS A 378 -0.69 20.79 20.33
N THR A 379 -1.94 20.44 20.55
CA THR A 379 -2.95 21.25 21.27
C THR A 379 -2.95 21.00 22.79
N GLY A 380 -1.83 20.53 23.36
CA GLY A 380 -1.73 20.26 24.80
C GLY A 380 -1.78 21.53 25.66
N ARG A 381 -1.59 21.38 26.97
CA ARG A 381 -1.69 22.49 27.92
C ARG A 381 -0.56 23.50 27.70
N GLU A 382 -0.93 24.76 27.44
CA GLU A 382 0.03 25.87 27.43
C GLU A 382 0.47 26.22 28.85
N LEU A 383 1.74 25.93 29.17
CA LEU A 383 2.36 26.34 30.43
C LEU A 383 2.90 27.76 30.36
N GLY A 384 2.87 28.49 31.48
CA GLY A 384 3.55 29.78 31.62
C GLY A 384 5.08 29.63 31.71
N ILE A 385 5.84 30.71 31.48
CA ILE A 385 7.33 30.66 31.47
C ILE A 385 7.91 30.11 32.79
N LYS A 386 7.32 30.46 33.94
CA LYS A 386 7.77 29.96 35.26
C LYS A 386 7.55 28.45 35.41
N GLU A 387 6.42 27.95 34.94
CA GLU A 387 6.08 26.52 34.96
C GLU A 387 6.97 25.74 33.99
N ARG A 388 7.30 26.32 32.83
CA ARG A 388 8.26 25.73 31.88
C ARG A 388 9.66 25.63 32.50
N LEU A 389 10.13 26.67 33.18
CA LEU A 389 11.42 26.63 33.88
C LEU A 389 11.43 25.55 34.98
N ALA A 390 10.34 25.44 35.75
CA ALA A 390 10.19 24.39 36.75
C ALA A 390 10.15 22.98 36.13
N PHE A 391 9.50 22.80 34.98
CA PHE A 391 9.45 21.53 34.25
C PHE A 391 10.85 21.03 33.86
N PHE A 392 11.76 21.93 33.46
CA PHE A 392 13.15 21.56 33.18
C PHE A 392 14.05 21.51 34.43
N GLY A 393 13.52 21.82 35.63
CA GLY A 393 14.31 21.94 36.85
C GLY A 393 15.30 23.10 36.81
N LEU A 394 14.99 24.15 36.04
CA LEU A 394 15.80 25.35 35.82
C LEU A 394 15.19 26.58 36.48
N ASP A 395 14.35 26.39 37.50
CA ASP A 395 13.88 27.50 38.31
C ASP A 395 15.05 28.10 39.13
N PRO A 396 15.05 29.42 39.38
CA PRO A 396 16.16 30.07 40.06
C PRO A 396 16.48 29.51 41.45
N ALA A 397 15.48 28.99 42.17
CA ALA A 397 15.69 28.44 43.50
C ALA A 397 16.41 27.07 43.44
N ALA A 398 16.01 26.20 42.50
CA ALA A 398 16.68 24.92 42.28
C ALA A 398 18.14 25.10 41.84
N VAL A 399 18.42 26.02 40.91
CA VAL A 399 19.80 26.22 40.42
C VAL A 399 20.68 26.85 41.50
N SER A 400 20.16 27.79 42.30
CA SER A 400 20.89 28.35 43.45
C SER A 400 21.20 27.28 44.50
N SER A 401 20.22 26.43 44.84
CA SER A 401 20.43 25.33 45.79
C SER A 401 21.47 24.32 45.30
N ARG A 402 21.57 24.10 43.98
CA ARG A 402 22.64 23.28 43.39
C ARG A 402 24.00 23.95 43.48
N ALA A 403 24.09 25.26 43.23
CA ALA A 403 25.33 26.01 43.39
C ALA A 403 25.84 25.97 44.85
N ASP A 404 24.94 26.08 45.83
CA ASP A 404 25.26 25.97 47.26
C ASP A 404 25.85 24.60 47.62
N HIS A 405 25.39 23.52 46.99
CA HIS A 405 25.94 22.17 47.22
C HIS A 405 27.29 21.92 46.52
N VAL A 406 27.66 22.75 45.54
CA VAL A 406 28.94 22.65 44.81
C VAL A 406 30.04 23.46 45.49
N VAL A 407 29.69 24.59 46.12
CA VAL A 407 30.65 25.48 46.78
C VAL A 407 30.83 25.09 48.26
N PRO A 408 32.07 24.97 48.78
CA PRO A 408 32.29 24.64 50.19
C PRO A 408 31.79 25.73 51.17
N ASP A 409 31.34 25.32 52.36
CA ASP A 409 30.81 26.21 53.39
C ASP A 409 31.83 27.27 53.89
N GLY A 410 31.31 28.43 54.32
CA GLY A 410 32.11 29.54 54.86
C GLY A 410 32.82 29.26 56.19
N SER A 411 32.56 28.12 56.84
CA SER A 411 33.19 27.74 58.12
C SER A 411 34.72 27.64 58.03
N ARG A 412 35.27 27.27 56.87
CA ARG A 412 36.74 27.14 56.67
C ARG A 412 37.45 28.49 56.47
N ILE A 413 36.73 29.62 56.38
CA ILE A 413 37.30 30.97 56.34
C ILE A 413 37.91 31.32 57.70
N GLU A 414 37.36 30.81 58.80
CA GLU A 414 37.90 31.05 60.15
C GLU A 414 39.30 30.44 60.34
N GLU A 415 39.59 29.34 59.63
CA GLU A 415 40.88 28.65 59.64
C GLU A 415 42.02 29.50 59.04
N MET A 416 41.68 30.50 58.21
CA MET A 416 42.63 31.45 57.61
C MET A 416 43.31 32.36 58.64
N ASN A 417 42.73 32.51 59.84
CA ASN A 417 43.36 33.23 60.96
C ASN A 417 44.73 32.63 61.35
N GLY A 418 44.96 31.33 61.10
CA GLY A 418 46.19 30.62 61.44
C GLY A 418 47.38 30.88 60.50
N MET A 419 47.19 31.59 59.38
CA MET A 419 48.18 31.71 58.30
C MET A 419 49.04 32.99 58.37
N MET A 420 49.05 33.68 59.51
CA MET A 420 49.84 34.89 59.70
C MET A 420 51.35 34.60 59.61
N THR A 421 52.03 35.28 58.69
CA THR A 421 53.47 35.08 58.43
C THR A 421 54.34 36.18 59.04
N ARG A 422 53.81 37.39 59.29
CA ARG A 422 54.58 38.53 59.82
C ARG A 422 53.80 39.34 60.86
N PRO A 423 54.40 39.68 62.03
CA PRO A 423 53.77 40.57 63.00
C PRO A 423 53.97 42.04 62.59
N VAL A 424 52.95 42.67 61.99
CA VAL A 424 52.96 44.09 61.61
C VAL A 424 52.12 44.91 62.59
N GLY A 425 52.62 46.08 63.02
CA GLY A 425 51.91 46.99 63.94
C GLY A 425 50.83 47.80 63.24
N PHE A 426 49.75 48.14 63.97
CA PHE A 426 48.59 48.87 63.42
C PHE A 426 48.95 50.24 62.84
N ALA A 427 49.94 50.94 63.41
CA ALA A 427 50.41 52.23 62.91
C ALA A 427 50.94 52.18 61.47
N SER A 428 51.55 51.06 61.06
CA SER A 428 52.02 50.84 59.68
C SER A 428 50.87 50.49 58.74
N LEU A 429 49.87 49.75 59.22
CA LEU A 429 48.73 49.31 58.42
C LEU A 429 47.75 50.46 58.12
N LYS A 430 47.65 51.46 59.01
CA LYS A 430 46.67 52.55 58.90
C LYS A 430 46.77 53.35 57.58
N GLY A 431 47.97 53.52 57.04
CA GLY A 431 48.23 54.27 55.80
C GLY A 431 48.26 53.42 54.53
N MET A 432 48.20 52.10 54.66
CA MET A 432 48.22 51.16 53.54
C MET A 432 46.82 50.95 52.98
N SER A 433 46.74 50.62 51.70
CA SER A 433 45.54 50.03 51.11
C SER A 433 45.28 48.64 51.68
N VAL A 434 44.04 48.16 51.61
CA VAL A 434 43.70 46.80 52.05
C VAL A 434 44.50 45.73 51.30
N ARG A 435 44.80 45.97 50.02
CA ARG A 435 45.66 45.08 49.21
C ARG A 435 47.09 44.98 49.74
N GLU A 436 47.70 46.12 50.09
CA GLU A 436 49.04 46.16 50.68
C GLU A 436 49.05 45.58 52.10
N ALA A 437 47.96 45.75 52.85
CA ALA A 437 47.80 45.18 54.18
C ALA A 437 47.68 43.64 54.15
N GLU A 438 46.99 43.07 53.16
CA GLU A 438 46.94 41.62 52.94
C GLU A 438 48.34 41.04 52.67
N GLU A 439 49.10 41.67 51.76
CA GLU A 439 50.46 41.25 51.42
C GLU A 439 51.42 41.37 52.61
N ALA A 440 51.29 42.43 53.41
CA ALA A 440 52.11 42.65 54.59
C ALA A 440 51.84 41.66 55.74
N LEU A 441 50.58 41.23 55.93
CA LEU A 441 50.17 40.34 57.04
C LEU A 441 50.26 38.85 56.70
N PHE A 442 49.87 38.47 55.47
CA PHE A 442 49.69 37.08 55.07
C PHE A 442 50.54 36.68 53.86
N GLY A 443 51.11 37.63 53.12
CA GLY A 443 51.77 37.37 51.83
C GLY A 443 50.79 36.72 50.85
N ASP A 444 51.22 35.65 50.19
CA ASP A 444 50.36 34.85 49.29
C ASP A 444 49.49 33.79 50.01
N GLY A 445 49.65 33.62 51.34
CA GLY A 445 49.09 32.49 52.09
C GLY A 445 47.57 32.39 52.00
N CYS A 446 46.86 33.49 52.30
CA CYS A 446 45.41 33.53 52.24
C CYS A 446 44.85 33.31 50.83
N ARG A 447 45.53 33.86 49.81
CA ARG A 447 45.14 33.69 48.40
C ARG A 447 45.30 32.25 47.93
N ARG A 448 46.43 31.61 48.25
CA ARG A 448 46.67 30.19 47.89
C ARG A 448 45.73 29.24 48.62
N TYR A 449 45.42 29.54 49.88
CA TYR A 449 44.45 28.74 50.64
C TYR A 449 43.05 28.82 50.04
N PHE A 450 42.58 30.01 49.68
CA PHE A 450 41.27 30.18 49.05
C PHE A 450 41.22 29.49 47.67
N GLN A 451 42.30 29.63 46.87
CA GLN A 451 42.40 28.96 45.59
C GLN A 451 42.34 27.43 45.72
N ALA A 452 43.05 26.84 46.69
CA ALA A 452 43.12 25.39 46.85
C ALA A 452 41.86 24.78 47.48
N ASN A 453 41.28 25.42 48.50
CA ASN A 453 40.19 24.84 49.30
C ASN A 453 38.79 25.30 48.90
N TYR A 454 38.67 26.33 48.07
CA TYR A 454 37.39 26.84 47.59
C TYR A 454 37.32 26.80 46.06
N GLU A 455 38.21 27.50 45.35
CA GLU A 455 38.13 27.59 43.88
C GLU A 455 38.37 26.23 43.18
N GLN A 456 39.40 25.49 43.60
CA GLN A 456 39.72 24.17 43.03
C GLN A 456 38.67 23.11 43.41
N GLU A 457 38.23 23.05 44.67
CA GLU A 457 37.20 22.10 45.12
C GLU A 457 35.86 22.34 44.42
N ALA A 458 35.42 23.61 44.30
CA ALA A 458 34.22 23.96 43.55
C ALA A 458 34.36 23.64 42.05
N SER A 459 35.54 23.87 41.45
CA SER A 459 35.79 23.52 40.05
C SER A 459 35.79 22.01 39.81
N GLU A 460 36.34 21.21 40.73
CA GLU A 460 36.30 19.75 40.65
C GLU A 460 34.88 19.21 40.84
N ALA A 461 34.14 19.72 41.83
CA ALA A 461 32.75 19.34 42.08
C ALA A 461 31.86 19.66 40.88
N LEU A 462 32.01 20.85 40.29
CA LEU A 462 31.33 21.24 39.06
C LEU A 462 31.69 20.36 37.86
N GLY A 463 32.95 19.92 37.78
CA GLY A 463 33.43 19.01 36.74
C GLY A 463 32.87 17.59 36.85
N ARG A 464 32.51 17.13 38.05
CA ARG A 464 31.91 15.81 38.29
C ARG A 464 30.42 15.75 37.98
N LEU A 465 29.71 16.87 38.05
CA LEU A 465 28.31 16.93 37.66
C LEU A 465 28.19 16.61 36.17
N ASP A 466 27.18 15.83 35.78
CA ASP A 466 26.79 15.68 34.38
C ASP A 466 25.44 16.37 34.14
N GLY A 467 25.51 17.62 33.66
CA GLY A 467 24.32 18.41 33.36
C GLY A 467 23.44 17.80 32.25
N ALA A 468 23.98 16.92 31.41
CA ALA A 468 23.23 16.27 30.35
C ALA A 468 22.31 15.17 30.92
N GLU A 469 22.87 14.26 31.71
CA GLU A 469 22.13 13.16 32.34
C GLU A 469 21.07 13.68 33.31
N GLU A 470 21.41 14.71 34.09
CA GLU A 470 20.48 15.33 35.02
C GLU A 470 19.26 15.91 34.30
N LEU A 471 19.47 16.72 33.25
CA LEU A 471 18.40 17.33 32.47
C LEU A 471 17.55 16.27 31.73
N ASP A 472 18.19 15.26 31.14
CA ASP A 472 17.50 14.14 30.48
C ASP A 472 16.66 13.32 31.48
N SER A 473 17.14 13.11 32.70
CA SER A 473 16.41 12.38 33.75
C SER A 473 15.16 13.15 34.22
N VAL A 474 15.30 14.46 34.44
CA VAL A 474 14.20 15.34 34.86
C VAL A 474 13.12 15.39 33.79
N ILE A 475 13.49 15.55 32.51
CA ILE A 475 12.53 15.59 31.40
C ILE A 475 11.79 14.25 31.31
N ARG A 476 12.47 13.11 31.40
CA ARG A 476 11.81 11.79 31.34
C ARG A 476 10.83 11.59 32.49
N GLN A 477 11.20 11.97 33.71
CA GLN A 477 10.32 11.88 34.86
C GLN A 477 9.09 12.77 34.68
N GLN A 478 9.29 14.03 34.29
CA GLN A 478 8.21 14.99 34.08
C GLN A 478 7.28 14.60 32.92
N MET A 479 7.81 14.00 31.84
CA MET A 479 6.98 13.43 30.76
C MET A 479 6.14 12.23 31.20
N ALA A 480 6.58 11.45 32.19
CA ALA A 480 5.80 10.36 32.74
C ALA A 480 4.69 10.85 33.68
N GLU A 481 4.95 11.94 34.42
CA GLU A 481 3.99 12.58 35.32
C GLU A 481 2.93 13.42 34.55
N HIS A 482 3.32 13.99 33.41
CA HIS A 482 2.48 14.86 32.58
C HIS A 482 2.34 14.33 31.13
N PRO A 483 1.47 13.33 30.89
CA PRO A 483 1.26 12.74 29.56
C PRO A 483 0.71 13.74 28.52
N GLU A 484 0.14 14.86 28.96
CA GLU A 484 -0.29 15.97 28.11
C GLU A 484 0.87 16.72 27.43
N ILE A 485 2.11 16.60 27.95
CA ILE A 485 3.29 17.28 27.42
C ILE A 485 4.00 16.36 26.43
N SER A 486 3.84 16.68 25.14
CA SER A 486 4.45 15.94 24.03
C SER A 486 5.82 16.48 23.60
N VAL A 487 6.51 15.74 22.72
CA VAL A 487 7.76 16.16 22.07
C VAL A 487 7.62 17.49 21.31
N PHE A 488 6.44 17.79 20.75
CA PHE A 488 6.20 19.07 20.06
C PHE A 488 6.30 20.26 21.02
N HIS A 489 5.76 20.11 22.24
CA HIS A 489 5.83 21.14 23.27
C HIS A 489 7.26 21.38 23.72
N ILE A 490 8.03 20.31 23.97
CA ILE A 490 9.44 20.43 24.37
C ILE A 490 10.26 21.11 23.26
N ALA A 491 10.06 20.71 22.00
CA ALA A 491 10.72 21.34 20.86
C ALA A 491 10.36 22.84 20.72
N ALA A 492 9.10 23.20 20.98
CA ALA A 492 8.62 24.58 20.96
C ALA A 492 9.20 25.42 22.12
N TRP A 493 9.17 24.91 23.35
CA TRP A 493 9.62 25.63 24.55
C TRP A 493 11.14 25.84 24.60
N THR A 494 11.90 24.90 24.03
CA THR A 494 13.36 25.00 23.92
C THR A 494 13.79 25.86 22.71
N GLY A 495 12.87 26.16 21.79
CA GLY A 495 13.08 27.07 20.68
C GLY A 495 12.97 28.54 21.07
N GLY A 496 13.71 29.42 20.39
CA GLY A 496 13.71 30.87 20.62
C GLY A 496 13.09 31.69 19.49
N LYS A 497 12.07 31.17 18.79
CA LYS A 497 11.49 31.86 17.61
C LYS A 497 9.99 32.12 17.66
N ASP A 498 9.23 31.41 18.48
CA ASP A 498 7.76 31.51 18.46
C ASP A 498 7.22 32.27 19.67
N GLY A 499 7.43 33.59 19.70
CA GLY A 499 6.61 34.63 20.35
C GLY A 499 6.24 34.54 21.84
N ALA A 500 6.51 33.43 22.52
CA ALA A 500 6.06 33.10 23.86
C ALA A 500 7.25 32.63 24.68
N GLY A 501 8.16 33.57 25.01
CA GLY A 501 9.25 33.45 25.99
C GLY A 501 9.84 32.03 26.11
N GLY A 502 10.72 31.68 25.18
CA GLY A 502 11.38 30.38 25.18
C GLY A 502 12.23 30.20 26.44
N VAL A 503 12.35 28.96 26.93
CA VAL A 503 13.16 28.63 28.11
C VAL A 503 14.62 29.03 27.90
N LEU A 504 15.12 28.85 26.68
CA LEU A 504 16.47 29.27 26.29
C LEU A 504 16.65 30.80 26.33
N GLU A 505 15.64 31.57 25.95
CA GLU A 505 15.69 33.03 26.00
C GLU A 505 15.63 33.55 27.44
N ALA A 506 14.77 32.95 28.26
CA ALA A 506 14.69 33.24 29.69
C ALA A 506 16.01 32.92 30.40
N LEU A 507 16.64 31.80 30.05
CA LEU A 507 17.96 31.41 30.55
C LEU A 507 19.05 32.39 30.11
N ARG A 508 19.08 32.78 28.83
CA ARG A 508 20.03 33.78 28.31
C ARG A 508 19.85 35.16 28.95
N ALA A 509 18.61 35.58 29.20
CA ALA A 509 18.33 36.80 29.95
C ALA A 509 18.91 36.70 31.36
N ARG A 510 18.67 35.58 32.06
CA ARG A 510 19.24 35.32 33.39
C ARG A 510 20.77 35.30 33.40
N ILE A 511 21.41 34.68 32.41
CA ILE A 511 22.87 34.67 32.24
C ILE A 511 23.42 36.09 32.08
N ARG A 512 22.74 36.94 31.30
CA ARG A 512 23.14 38.35 31.12
C ARG A 512 23.00 39.15 32.43
N ASP A 513 21.87 39.01 33.10
CA ASP A 513 21.60 39.70 34.36
C ASP A 513 22.64 39.32 35.42
N MET A 514 22.95 38.02 35.52
CA MET A 514 23.89 37.52 36.52
C MET A 514 25.35 37.80 36.18
N ALA A 515 25.72 37.81 34.89
CA ALA A 515 27.03 38.29 34.47
C ALA A 515 27.21 39.78 34.81
N GLY A 516 26.17 40.59 34.63
CA GLY A 516 26.18 42.00 35.04
C GLY A 516 26.31 42.18 36.55
N GLN A 517 25.57 41.38 37.34
CA GLN A 517 25.68 41.38 38.80
C GLN A 517 27.10 41.02 39.26
N LEU A 518 27.69 39.98 38.67
CA LEU A 518 29.04 39.51 38.97
C LEU A 518 30.12 40.55 38.61
N GLU A 519 29.97 41.27 37.50
CA GLU A 519 30.86 42.40 37.17
C GLU A 519 30.72 43.55 38.17
N ALA A 520 29.50 43.87 38.60
CA ALA A 520 29.25 44.90 39.60
C ALA A 520 29.86 44.54 40.97
N ASP A 521 29.70 43.29 41.42
CA ASP A 521 30.22 42.81 42.71
C ASP A 521 31.75 42.71 42.68
N ARG A 522 32.36 42.33 41.54
CA ARG A 522 33.81 42.39 41.34
C ARG A 522 34.32 43.83 41.42
N ALA A 523 33.65 44.77 40.78
CA ALA A 523 34.01 46.18 40.85
C ALA A 523 33.85 46.75 42.28
N GLU A 524 32.84 46.32 43.04
CA GLU A 524 32.69 46.67 44.46
C GLU A 524 33.86 46.11 45.29
N LEU A 525 34.24 44.84 45.07
CA LEU A 525 35.38 44.21 45.73
C LEU A 525 36.70 44.96 45.46
N ASP A 526 36.95 45.33 44.19
CA ASP A 526 38.14 46.11 43.81
C ASP A 526 38.18 47.48 44.49
N ARG A 527 37.01 48.11 44.68
CA ARG A 527 36.91 49.36 45.46
C ARG A 527 37.29 49.13 46.92
N TYR A 528 36.80 48.06 47.57
CA TYR A 528 37.20 47.74 48.96
C TYR A 528 38.71 47.46 49.08
N TYR A 529 39.33 46.81 48.09
CA TYR A 529 40.78 46.60 48.08
C TYR A 529 41.59 47.89 47.95
N GLY A 530 41.02 48.92 47.32
CA GLY A 530 41.62 50.25 47.15
C GLY A 530 41.40 51.21 48.33
N GLU A 531 40.54 50.88 49.29
CA GLU A 531 40.32 51.70 50.49
C GLU A 531 41.51 51.62 51.47
N GLN A 532 41.73 52.68 52.23
CA GLN A 532 42.73 52.71 53.29
C GLN A 532 42.21 52.00 54.54
N VAL A 533 43.05 51.17 55.17
CA VAL A 533 42.69 50.42 56.40
C VAL A 533 42.19 51.36 57.52
N GLY A 534 42.71 52.59 57.57
CA GLY A 534 42.30 53.62 58.52
C GLY A 534 40.82 54.05 58.41
N ASN A 535 40.19 53.89 57.24
CA ASN A 535 38.83 54.36 56.96
C ASN A 535 37.76 53.27 57.14
N LEU A 536 38.17 52.02 57.36
CA LEU A 536 37.24 50.89 57.50
C LEU A 536 36.45 50.90 58.83
N PRO A 537 35.19 50.45 58.83
CA PRO A 537 34.30 50.46 59.98
C PRO A 537 34.47 49.22 60.90
N PHE A 538 35.58 49.17 61.66
CA PHE A 538 35.79 48.16 62.71
C PHE A 538 36.10 48.83 64.06
N PRO A 539 35.86 48.16 65.22
CA PRO A 539 36.04 48.77 66.54
C PRO A 539 37.53 49.07 66.83
N LYS A 540 37.90 50.35 66.79
CA LYS A 540 39.27 50.85 67.06
C LYS A 540 39.37 51.30 68.52
N ARG A 541 40.35 50.77 69.27
CA ARG A 541 40.67 51.23 70.63
C ARG A 541 41.94 52.08 70.62
N LEU A 542 41.90 53.23 71.29
CA LEU A 542 43.05 54.13 71.41
C LEU A 542 44.19 53.41 72.17
N LEU A 543 45.42 53.45 71.65
CA LEU A 543 46.66 52.91 72.25
C LEU A 543 46.80 51.36 72.34
N MET A 544 45.92 50.56 71.72
CA MET A 544 46.05 49.08 71.68
C MET A 544 46.26 48.51 70.26
N ASP A 545 47.50 48.53 69.78
CA ASP A 545 47.85 48.07 68.44
C ASP A 545 47.52 46.59 68.19
N LYS A 546 47.81 45.69 69.13
CA LYS A 546 47.50 44.25 68.99
C LYS A 546 46.00 43.96 68.88
N HIS A 547 45.17 44.72 69.60
CA HIS A 547 43.72 44.58 69.54
C HIS A 547 43.19 45.09 68.18
N ASN A 548 43.69 46.23 67.72
CA ASN A 548 43.28 46.83 66.45
C ASN A 548 43.68 45.98 65.24
N VAL A 549 44.85 45.32 65.27
CA VAL A 549 45.24 44.34 64.24
C VAL A 549 44.30 43.13 64.25
N ARG A 550 43.94 42.59 65.42
CA ARG A 550 43.02 41.44 65.53
C ARG A 550 41.59 41.79 65.07
N SER A 551 41.11 42.98 65.40
CA SER A 551 39.81 43.48 64.94
C SER A 551 39.80 43.73 63.43
N PHE A 552 40.90 44.23 62.86
CA PHE A 552 41.07 44.36 61.42
C PHE A 552 41.10 42.99 60.71
N ILE A 553 41.87 42.02 61.21
CA ILE A 553 41.95 40.66 60.61
C ILE A 553 40.58 39.99 60.58
N ARG A 554 39.83 40.07 61.70
CA ARG A 554 38.47 39.53 61.75
C ARG A 554 37.57 40.19 60.71
N TYR A 555 37.55 41.52 60.69
CA TYR A 555 36.77 42.28 59.71
C TYR A 555 37.18 41.98 58.26
N PHE A 556 38.49 41.83 58.01
CA PHE A 556 39.05 41.52 56.71
C PHE A 556 38.62 40.13 56.21
N LEU A 557 38.71 39.09 57.05
CA LEU A 557 38.27 37.75 56.69
C LEU A 557 36.74 37.67 56.55
N GLU A 558 35.99 38.22 57.51
CA GLU A 558 34.51 38.20 57.50
C GLU A 558 33.89 39.07 56.41
N THR A 559 34.55 40.14 55.95
CA THR A 559 33.97 41.04 54.95
C THR A 559 34.50 40.73 53.55
N ILE A 560 35.81 40.51 53.40
CA ILE A 560 36.43 40.41 52.07
C ILE A 560 36.45 38.97 51.57
N TYR A 561 36.80 38.01 52.43
CA TYR A 561 36.81 36.60 52.03
C TYR A 561 35.39 36.00 51.97
N GLN A 562 34.45 36.51 52.79
CA GLN A 562 33.03 36.19 52.63
C GLN A 562 32.47 36.70 51.29
N ARG A 563 32.79 37.95 50.90
CA ARG A 563 32.42 38.47 49.57
C ARG A 563 33.09 37.73 48.42
N LYS A 564 34.34 37.25 48.60
CA LYS A 564 34.99 36.34 47.63
C LYS A 564 34.26 35.00 47.53
N LEU A 565 33.74 34.47 48.63
CA LEU A 565 32.92 33.25 48.62
C LEU A 565 31.58 33.49 47.91
N GLU A 566 30.90 34.61 48.17
CA GLU A 566 29.68 35.02 47.46
C GLU A 566 29.92 35.19 45.95
N LEU A 567 31.05 35.79 45.57
CA LEU A 567 31.49 35.88 44.17
C LEU A 567 31.75 34.50 43.55
N LEU A 568 32.39 33.59 44.28
CA LEU A 568 32.63 32.21 43.82
C LEU A 568 31.29 31.46 43.62
N LEU A 569 30.30 31.70 44.48
CA LEU A 569 28.96 31.15 44.37
C LEU A 569 28.23 31.67 43.13
N LEU A 570 28.22 32.99 42.91
CA LEU A 570 27.67 33.59 41.69
C LEU A 570 28.40 33.12 40.42
N GLU A 571 29.73 32.98 40.47
CA GLU A 571 30.53 32.42 39.38
C GLU A 571 30.17 30.96 39.07
N THR A 572 29.91 30.17 40.11
CA THR A 572 29.53 28.76 39.99
C THR A 572 28.11 28.62 39.43
N GLU A 573 27.16 29.42 39.93
CA GLU A 573 25.81 29.51 39.37
C GLU A 573 25.85 29.92 37.89
N LEU A 574 26.73 30.85 37.50
CA LEU A 574 26.87 31.30 36.11
C LEU A 574 27.40 30.18 35.21
N LYS A 575 28.38 29.43 35.70
CA LYS A 575 28.91 28.27 34.97
C LYS A 575 27.85 27.17 34.83
N LEU A 576 27.00 26.95 35.85
CA LEU A 576 25.88 26.01 35.78
C LEU A 576 24.85 26.43 34.72
N TYR A 577 24.38 27.68 34.72
CA TYR A 577 23.45 28.14 33.68
C TYR A 577 24.03 28.05 32.27
N ARG A 578 25.31 28.39 32.06
CA ARG A 578 25.98 28.23 30.75
C ARG A 578 26.05 26.76 30.31
N ARG A 579 26.24 25.84 31.26
CA ARG A 579 26.23 24.41 30.96
C ARG A 579 24.83 23.92 30.59
N TYR A 580 23.81 24.31 31.36
CA TYR A 580 22.42 23.99 31.04
C TYR A 580 21.96 24.64 29.72
N GLU A 581 22.47 25.82 29.37
CA GLU A 581 22.22 26.45 28.07
C GLU A 581 22.70 25.57 26.92
N ALA A 582 23.95 25.10 26.97
CA ALA A 582 24.53 24.22 25.96
C ALA A 582 23.77 22.88 25.85
N GLU A 583 23.37 22.29 26.99
CA GLU A 583 22.60 21.06 26.99
C GLU A 583 21.17 21.24 26.46
N LEU A 584 20.49 22.33 26.80
CA LEU A 584 19.18 22.65 26.23
C LEU A 584 19.25 22.83 24.71
N GLU A 585 20.32 23.45 24.18
CA GLU A 585 20.52 23.55 22.73
C GLU A 585 20.68 22.16 22.08
N ARG A 586 21.44 21.25 22.71
CA ARG A 586 21.60 19.87 22.25
C ARG A 586 20.26 19.13 22.25
N LEU A 587 19.48 19.25 23.33
CA LEU A 587 18.16 18.63 23.46
C LEU A 587 17.14 19.21 22.49
N HIS A 588 17.15 20.52 22.27
CA HIS A 588 16.33 21.16 21.26
C HIS A 588 16.56 20.51 19.89
N GLY A 589 17.82 20.33 19.49
CA GLY A 589 18.17 19.65 18.24
C GLY A 589 17.72 18.18 18.19
N HIS A 590 17.63 17.49 19.32
CA HIS A 590 17.12 16.13 19.40
C HIS A 590 15.60 16.09 19.21
N TYR A 591 14.84 16.81 20.05
CA TYR A 591 13.38 16.82 20.02
C TYR A 591 12.82 17.47 18.75
N LYS A 592 13.49 18.48 18.20
CA LYS A 592 13.13 19.06 16.90
C LYS A 592 13.22 18.03 15.77
N ARG A 593 14.29 17.23 15.73
CA ARG A 593 14.43 16.16 14.73
C ARG A 593 13.36 15.08 14.90
N GLN A 594 12.99 14.75 16.13
CA GLN A 594 11.90 13.82 16.39
C GLN A 594 10.54 14.36 15.93
N ALA A 595 10.22 15.62 16.26
CA ALA A 595 9.00 16.29 15.79
C ALA A 595 8.93 16.33 14.25
N GLN A 596 10.03 16.70 13.59
CA GLN A 596 10.12 16.72 12.12
C GLN A 596 9.91 15.34 11.49
N ARG A 597 10.43 14.26 12.10
CA ARG A 597 10.20 12.89 11.62
C ARG A 597 8.73 12.50 11.68
N LEU A 598 8.04 12.88 12.77
CA LEU A 598 6.61 12.62 12.92
C LEU A 598 5.78 13.38 11.86
N GLU A 599 6.12 14.64 11.59
CA GLU A 599 5.46 15.45 10.55
C GLU A 599 5.79 14.97 9.13
N GLN A 600 7.02 14.49 8.88
CA GLN A 600 7.38 13.90 7.59
C GLN A 600 6.53 12.68 7.29
N LEU A 601 6.31 11.80 8.27
CA LEU A 601 5.44 10.64 8.12
C LEU A 601 3.99 11.05 7.79
N GLU A 602 3.50 12.13 8.37
CA GLU A 602 2.15 12.67 8.06
C GLU A 602 2.06 13.05 6.58
N GLY A 603 3.06 13.76 6.06
CA GLY A 603 3.15 14.13 4.65
C GLY A 603 3.25 12.93 3.70
N GLU A 604 4.01 11.90 4.08
CA GLU A 604 4.16 10.66 3.31
C GLU A 604 2.85 9.85 3.26
N LEU A 605 2.11 9.77 4.37
CA LEU A 605 0.79 9.14 4.43
C LEU A 605 -0.23 9.92 3.60
N HIS A 606 -0.22 11.24 3.69
CA HIS A 606 -1.09 12.11 2.88
C HIS A 606 -0.84 11.91 1.37
N ALA A 607 0.43 11.93 0.95
CA ALA A 607 0.79 11.72 -0.46
C ALA A 607 0.35 10.33 -0.96
N SER A 608 0.52 9.30 -0.14
CA SER A 608 0.11 7.93 -0.48
C SER A 608 -1.42 7.81 -0.63
N ALA A 609 -2.19 8.42 0.29
CA ALA A 609 -3.65 8.46 0.19
C ALA A 609 -4.11 9.22 -1.07
N GLN A 610 -3.53 10.39 -1.36
CA GLN A 610 -3.87 11.16 -2.56
C GLN A 610 -3.52 10.43 -3.86
N GLN A 611 -2.37 9.75 -3.92
CA GLN A 611 -1.99 8.95 -5.08
C GLN A 611 -2.98 7.80 -5.30
N SER A 612 -3.42 7.13 -4.23
CA SER A 612 -4.40 6.06 -4.32
C SER A 612 -5.78 6.57 -4.75
N ILE A 613 -6.22 7.74 -4.27
CA ILE A 613 -7.49 8.36 -4.69
C ILE A 613 -7.45 8.71 -6.19
N ARG A 614 -6.34 9.28 -6.68
CA ARG A 614 -6.18 9.60 -8.11
C ARG A 614 -6.14 8.37 -9.02
N ALA A 615 -5.73 7.23 -8.48
CA ALA A 615 -5.72 5.96 -9.20
C ALA A 615 -7.12 5.28 -9.22
N ALA A 616 -8.03 5.68 -8.34
CA ALA A 616 -9.42 5.24 -8.36
C ALA A 616 -10.26 6.16 -9.27
N ASP A 617 -11.24 5.60 -9.98
CA ASP A 617 -12.05 6.32 -10.98
C ASP A 617 -12.53 7.70 -10.51
N ASP A 618 -12.40 8.70 -11.39
CA ASP A 618 -12.56 10.14 -11.14
C ASP A 618 -13.85 10.55 -10.42
N TYR A 619 -14.92 9.76 -10.54
CA TYR A 619 -16.22 10.05 -9.90
C TYR A 619 -16.34 9.41 -8.52
N ILE A 620 -15.87 8.16 -8.38
CA ILE A 620 -15.95 7.43 -7.11
C ILE A 620 -14.90 7.97 -6.13
N GLY A 621 -13.78 8.50 -6.60
CA GLY A 621 -12.74 9.12 -5.77
C GLY A 621 -13.12 10.43 -5.07
N GLN A 622 -14.25 11.06 -5.43
CA GLN A 622 -14.59 12.41 -4.95
C GLN A 622 -14.92 12.44 -3.46
N ASN A 623 -14.48 13.50 -2.79
CA ASN A 623 -14.74 13.82 -1.39
C ASN A 623 -14.32 12.74 -0.36
N ILE A 624 -13.45 11.79 -0.75
CA ILE A 624 -12.98 10.73 0.16
C ILE A 624 -12.21 11.33 1.34
N MET A 625 -11.31 12.30 1.12
CA MET A 625 -10.55 12.92 2.21
C MET A 625 -11.47 13.67 3.18
N GLU A 626 -12.39 14.47 2.67
CA GLU A 626 -13.25 15.32 3.49
C GLU A 626 -14.23 14.46 4.31
N TYR A 627 -14.90 13.50 3.67
CA TYR A 627 -15.88 12.66 4.35
C TYR A 627 -15.25 11.76 5.41
N TYR A 628 -14.18 11.02 5.05
CA TYR A 628 -13.55 10.10 6.00
C TYR A 628 -12.73 10.84 7.06
N GLY A 629 -12.33 12.09 6.82
CA GLY A 629 -11.80 12.98 7.85
C GLY A 629 -12.81 13.23 8.97
N LEU A 630 -14.04 13.61 8.62
CA LEU A 630 -15.13 13.83 9.59
C LEU A 630 -15.51 12.55 10.32
N VAL A 631 -15.72 11.45 9.56
CA VAL A 631 -16.07 10.15 10.15
C VAL A 631 -15.00 9.65 11.12
N THR A 632 -13.72 9.79 10.77
CA THR A 632 -12.61 9.38 11.64
C THR A 632 -12.57 10.23 12.91
N GLU A 633 -12.76 11.55 12.78
CA GLU A 633 -12.79 12.45 13.93
C GLU A 633 -13.94 12.14 14.89
N ASP A 634 -15.14 11.89 14.37
CA ASP A 634 -16.31 11.53 15.17
C ASP A 634 -16.11 10.20 15.91
N ILE A 635 -15.59 9.17 15.24
CA ILE A 635 -15.26 7.88 15.89
C ILE A 635 -14.21 8.08 16.98
N MET A 636 -13.19 8.89 16.74
CA MET A 636 -12.16 9.16 17.75
C MET A 636 -12.73 9.90 18.97
N ARG A 637 -13.59 10.91 18.76
CA ARG A 637 -14.27 11.64 19.84
C ARG A 637 -15.18 10.73 20.65
N ASP A 638 -15.89 9.82 20.00
CA ASP A 638 -16.75 8.84 20.67
C ASP A 638 -15.95 7.85 21.53
N LEU A 639 -14.78 7.42 21.05
CA LEU A 639 -13.88 6.56 21.83
C LEU A 639 -13.31 7.31 23.04
N GLU A 640 -12.94 8.57 22.88
CA GLU A 640 -12.47 9.44 23.97
C GLU A 640 -13.56 9.70 25.00
N ALA A 641 -14.79 9.97 24.57
CA ALA A 641 -15.92 10.17 25.46
C ALA A 641 -16.23 8.93 26.32
N LYS A 642 -16.05 7.72 25.76
CA LYS A 642 -16.34 6.45 26.45
C LYS A 642 -15.24 5.99 27.40
N ARG A 643 -13.97 6.32 27.11
CA ARG A 643 -12.80 5.69 27.76
C ARG A 643 -11.76 6.67 28.30
N GLY A 644 -11.84 7.95 27.95
CA GLY A 644 -10.99 9.03 28.45
C GLY A 644 -10.16 9.74 27.36
N PRO A 645 -9.70 10.98 27.61
CA PRO A 645 -9.06 11.85 26.62
C PRO A 645 -7.64 11.42 26.19
N PHE A 646 -6.99 10.49 26.90
CA PHE A 646 -5.61 10.04 26.61
C PHE A 646 -5.53 8.58 26.16
N ILE A 647 -6.67 7.96 25.85
CA ILE A 647 -6.77 6.53 25.53
C ILE A 647 -5.80 6.08 24.42
N PHE A 648 -5.62 6.90 23.38
CA PHE A 648 -4.81 6.54 22.23
C PHE A 648 -3.32 6.42 22.57
N PHE A 649 -2.86 7.08 23.63
CA PHE A 649 -1.48 7.05 24.10
C PHE A 649 -1.20 5.92 25.10
N GLU A 650 -2.21 5.13 25.47
CA GLU A 650 -2.02 3.92 26.29
C GLU A 650 -1.37 2.79 25.48
N ASP A 651 -0.58 1.94 26.14
CA ASP A 651 0.13 0.81 25.51
C ASP A 651 -0.80 -0.20 24.80
N ARG A 652 -2.10 -0.23 25.16
CA ARG A 652 -3.11 -1.07 24.50
C ARG A 652 -3.51 -0.55 23.11
N TYR A 653 -3.36 0.75 22.89
CA TYR A 653 -3.64 1.44 21.63
C TYR A 653 -2.33 1.73 20.91
N VAL A 654 -1.98 3.00 20.70
CA VAL A 654 -0.74 3.37 19.99
C VAL A 654 0.45 3.35 20.95
N GLY A 655 0.26 3.75 22.21
CA GLY A 655 1.35 3.90 23.17
C GLY A 655 2.18 5.17 22.92
N ASN A 656 3.44 5.16 23.37
CA ASN A 656 4.34 6.30 23.19
C ASN A 656 4.86 6.39 21.73
N LEU A 657 4.26 7.30 20.95
CA LEU A 657 4.66 7.55 19.55
C LEU A 657 6.14 7.92 19.40
N SER A 658 6.72 8.63 20.37
CA SER A 658 8.12 9.09 20.29
C SER A 658 9.09 7.92 20.46
N ALA A 659 8.77 6.98 21.35
CA ALA A 659 9.54 5.75 21.52
C ALA A 659 9.43 4.84 20.27
N LEU A 660 8.23 4.74 19.69
CA LEU A 660 8.00 3.98 18.46
C LEU A 660 8.72 4.59 17.25
N ALA A 661 8.67 5.91 17.10
CA ALA A 661 9.40 6.63 16.04
C ALA A 661 10.92 6.48 16.17
N ALA A 662 11.45 6.37 17.41
CA ALA A 662 12.86 6.08 17.65
C ALA A 662 13.24 4.63 17.28
N ALA A 663 12.32 3.68 17.43
CA ALA A 663 12.52 2.27 17.06
C ALA A 663 12.42 2.00 15.55
N GLY A 664 11.83 2.92 14.79
CA GLY A 664 11.76 2.90 13.32
C GLY A 664 10.36 3.22 12.78
N THR A 665 10.30 3.89 11.63
CA THR A 665 9.05 4.31 10.98
C THR A 665 8.13 3.14 10.64
N ASP A 666 8.69 1.99 10.23
CA ASP A 666 7.91 0.81 9.87
C ASP A 666 7.18 0.21 11.09
N LYS A 667 7.81 0.18 12.28
CA LYS A 667 7.17 -0.31 13.52
C LYS A 667 6.04 0.59 13.98
N LEU A 668 6.23 1.91 13.87
CA LEU A 668 5.17 2.88 14.15
C LEU A 668 3.99 2.64 13.20
N LEU A 669 4.27 2.46 11.91
CA LEU A 669 3.23 2.25 10.90
C LEU A 669 2.44 0.95 11.14
N GLU A 670 3.12 -0.17 11.41
CA GLU A 670 2.46 -1.44 11.74
C GLU A 670 1.53 -1.31 12.95
N ARG A 671 1.97 -0.56 13.98
CA ARG A 671 1.16 -0.34 15.17
C ARG A 671 -0.07 0.51 14.87
N LEU A 672 0.07 1.58 14.07
CA LEU A 672 -1.05 2.42 13.64
C LEU A 672 -2.06 1.61 12.81
N ILE A 673 -1.57 0.81 11.86
CA ILE A 673 -2.40 -0.08 11.03
C ILE A 673 -3.21 -1.04 11.91
N ALA A 674 -2.58 -1.66 12.91
CA ALA A 674 -3.26 -2.61 13.79
C ALA A 674 -4.42 -1.96 14.59
N VAL A 675 -4.24 -0.71 15.05
CA VAL A 675 -5.30 0.03 15.75
C VAL A 675 -6.42 0.45 14.80
N VAL A 676 -6.08 0.98 13.63
CA VAL A 676 -7.07 1.40 12.62
C VAL A 676 -7.92 0.22 12.16
N ALA A 677 -7.30 -0.93 11.88
CA ALA A 677 -8.00 -2.14 11.45
C ALA A 677 -8.91 -2.73 12.52
N ARG A 678 -8.55 -2.62 13.80
CA ARG A 678 -9.29 -3.23 14.92
C ARG A 678 -10.42 -2.35 15.46
N ASP A 679 -10.18 -1.04 15.56
CA ASP A 679 -11.03 -0.15 16.35
C ASP A 679 -11.76 0.91 15.50
N LEU A 680 -11.22 1.32 14.35
CA LEU A 680 -11.83 2.34 13.48
C LEU A 680 -12.62 1.72 12.33
N LEU A 681 -11.99 0.84 11.54
CA LEU A 681 -12.59 0.26 10.33
C LEU A 681 -13.70 -0.76 10.61
N THR A 682 -13.90 -1.14 11.88
CA THR A 682 -15.00 -2.01 12.35
C THR A 682 -16.16 -1.21 12.94
N ALA A 683 -16.14 0.13 12.85
CA ALA A 683 -17.20 0.98 13.36
C ALA A 683 -18.41 1.01 12.41
N GLU A 684 -19.59 1.30 12.95
CA GLU A 684 -20.88 1.35 12.24
C GLU A 684 -20.85 2.18 10.92
N PRO A 685 -20.13 3.31 10.82
CA PRO A 685 -20.04 4.06 9.55
C PRO A 685 -19.44 3.27 8.37
N PHE A 686 -18.66 2.23 8.63
CA PHE A 686 -18.05 1.38 7.61
C PHE A 686 -18.94 0.18 7.21
N ASP A 687 -20.05 -0.06 7.92
CA ASP A 687 -21.02 -1.13 7.65
C ASP A 687 -22.23 -0.64 6.83
N GLN A 688 -22.21 0.61 6.36
CA GLN A 688 -23.28 1.19 5.53
C GLN A 688 -23.30 0.59 4.11
N THR A 689 -24.45 0.68 3.46
CA THR A 689 -24.58 0.31 2.04
C THR A 689 -23.73 1.25 1.18
N PHE A 690 -23.23 0.74 0.06
CA PHE A 690 -22.41 1.51 -0.87
C PHE A 690 -23.16 2.78 -1.35
N GLU A 691 -24.46 2.68 -1.61
CA GLU A 691 -25.26 3.80 -2.10
C GLU A 691 -25.41 4.90 -1.05
N ASP A 692 -25.68 4.55 0.20
CA ASP A 692 -25.87 5.53 1.27
C ASP A 692 -24.55 6.20 1.65
N GLU A 693 -23.44 5.45 1.65
CA GLU A 693 -22.09 5.99 1.86
C GLU A 693 -21.72 6.99 0.75
N LEU A 694 -21.94 6.62 -0.50
CA LEU A 694 -21.64 7.47 -1.65
C LEU A 694 -22.50 8.75 -1.65
N LEU A 695 -23.77 8.66 -1.28
CA LEU A 695 -24.65 9.83 -1.13
C LEU A 695 -24.16 10.79 -0.05
N ARG A 696 -23.75 10.26 1.11
CA ARG A 696 -23.19 11.09 2.19
C ARG A 696 -21.92 11.76 1.72
N ARG A 697 -21.00 10.99 1.11
CA ARG A 697 -19.73 11.49 0.58
C ARG A 697 -19.90 12.60 -0.46
N ALA A 698 -20.81 12.41 -1.42
CA ALA A 698 -21.08 13.40 -2.46
C ALA A 698 -21.60 14.73 -1.87
N ASN A 699 -22.32 14.69 -0.75
CA ASN A 699 -22.97 15.85 -0.15
C ASN A 699 -22.16 16.55 0.96
N VAL A 700 -20.98 16.04 1.34
CA VAL A 700 -20.16 16.58 2.46
C VAL A 700 -19.66 18.01 2.23
N THR A 701 -19.37 18.37 0.98
CA THR A 701 -18.80 19.69 0.63
C THR A 701 -19.86 20.73 0.27
N ILE A 702 -21.16 20.41 0.39
CA ILE A 702 -22.23 21.35 0.05
C ILE A 702 -22.47 22.28 1.24
N ASP A 703 -21.98 23.51 1.13
CA ASP A 703 -22.29 24.58 2.07
C ASP A 703 -23.82 24.77 2.19
N TYR A 704 -24.30 25.00 3.41
CA TYR A 704 -25.72 25.27 3.74
C TYR A 704 -26.36 26.41 2.92
N SER A 705 -25.56 27.20 2.18
CA SER A 705 -25.98 28.41 1.46
C SER A 705 -26.07 28.29 -0.06
N ASN A 706 -25.61 27.22 -0.72
CA ASN A 706 -25.73 27.13 -2.19
C ASN A 706 -25.74 25.72 -2.81
N LYS A 707 -26.80 25.52 -3.63
CA LYS A 707 -27.01 24.61 -4.79
C LYS A 707 -26.96 23.09 -4.61
N GLN A 708 -28.17 22.52 -4.77
CA GLN A 708 -28.52 21.17 -5.19
C GLN A 708 -27.77 20.04 -4.47
N VAL A 709 -28.27 19.72 -3.27
CA VAL A 709 -28.06 18.40 -2.65
C VAL A 709 -28.32 17.33 -3.71
N LEU A 710 -27.33 16.47 -3.95
CA LEU A 710 -27.46 15.38 -4.91
C LEU A 710 -28.56 14.44 -4.40
N SER A 711 -29.65 14.33 -5.17
CA SER A 711 -30.73 13.42 -4.83
C SER A 711 -30.32 11.97 -5.09
N LYS A 712 -30.95 11.03 -4.39
CA LYS A 712 -30.74 9.59 -4.60
C LYS A 712 -31.01 9.17 -6.06
N GLU A 713 -32.03 9.75 -6.68
CA GLU A 713 -32.36 9.49 -8.09
C GLU A 713 -31.29 10.01 -9.05
N ASP A 714 -30.72 11.19 -8.80
CA ASP A 714 -29.69 11.75 -9.67
C ASP A 714 -28.38 10.97 -9.54
N LEU A 715 -28.02 10.53 -8.34
CA LEU A 715 -26.92 9.59 -8.15
C LEU A 715 -27.14 8.31 -8.95
N PHE A 716 -28.33 7.71 -8.85
CA PHE A 716 -28.65 6.47 -9.57
C PHE A 716 -28.61 6.65 -11.10
N LYS A 717 -29.13 7.75 -11.63
CA LYS A 717 -28.99 8.10 -13.06
C LYS A 717 -27.53 8.17 -13.48
N MET A 718 -26.69 8.82 -12.69
CA MET A 718 -25.26 8.98 -12.98
C MET A 718 -24.51 7.65 -12.91
N LEU A 719 -24.75 6.84 -11.88
CA LEU A 719 -24.14 5.50 -11.74
C LEU A 719 -24.54 4.59 -12.90
N TYR A 720 -25.82 4.60 -13.28
CA TYR A 720 -26.31 3.84 -14.42
C TYR A 720 -25.65 4.30 -15.73
N ARG A 721 -25.54 5.62 -15.96
CA ARG A 721 -24.87 6.18 -17.15
C ARG A 721 -23.38 5.77 -17.20
N THR A 722 -22.70 5.81 -16.05
CA THR A 722 -21.30 5.38 -15.93
C THR A 722 -21.15 3.90 -16.28
N LEU A 723 -22.01 3.03 -15.74
CA LEU A 723 -22.00 1.61 -16.09
C LEU A 723 -22.27 1.36 -17.58
N GLU A 724 -23.18 2.09 -18.21
CA GLU A 724 -23.43 1.99 -19.66
C GLU A 724 -22.27 2.53 -20.51
N GLU A 725 -21.70 3.68 -20.15
CA GLU A 725 -20.61 4.32 -20.90
C GLU A 725 -19.33 3.49 -20.90
N HIS A 726 -19.08 2.73 -19.81
CA HIS A 726 -17.91 1.88 -19.66
C HIS A 726 -18.16 0.42 -20.05
N ALA A 727 -19.39 -0.10 -20.03
CA ALA A 727 -19.69 -1.47 -20.46
C ALA A 727 -19.83 -1.61 -22.00
N VAL A 728 -19.09 -0.80 -22.76
CA VAL A 728 -19.06 -0.88 -24.23
C VAL A 728 -18.40 -2.20 -24.62
N ILE A 729 -18.86 -2.81 -25.71
CA ILE A 729 -18.33 -4.09 -26.17
C ILE A 729 -16.85 -3.95 -26.54
N ASN A 730 -16.03 -4.89 -26.07
CA ASN A 730 -14.58 -4.95 -26.27
C ASN A 730 -14.22 -5.56 -27.64
N VAL A 731 -14.80 -5.03 -28.72
CA VAL A 731 -14.35 -5.32 -30.08
C VAL A 731 -14.69 -4.16 -31.00
N ARG A 732 -13.77 -3.82 -31.90
CA ARG A 732 -14.02 -2.79 -32.91
C ARG A 732 -14.65 -3.39 -34.16
N LEU A 733 -15.93 -3.09 -34.37
CA LEU A 733 -16.69 -3.52 -35.53
C LEU A 733 -16.82 -2.38 -36.55
N PHE A 734 -17.03 -2.76 -37.80
CA PHE A 734 -17.40 -1.81 -38.84
C PHE A 734 -18.91 -1.52 -38.75
N ASP A 735 -19.25 -0.23 -38.73
CA ASP A 735 -20.65 0.18 -38.61
C ASP A 735 -21.48 -0.33 -39.80
N TYR A 736 -22.71 -0.79 -39.53
CA TYR A 736 -23.74 -1.18 -40.51
C TYR A 736 -23.53 -2.48 -41.31
N THR A 737 -22.57 -3.35 -40.97
CA THR A 737 -22.41 -4.65 -41.67
C THR A 737 -23.00 -5.86 -40.92
N GLN A 738 -23.42 -5.66 -39.66
CA GLN A 738 -24.00 -6.73 -38.85
C GLN A 738 -25.41 -7.08 -39.32
N GLU A 739 -25.60 -8.27 -39.87
CA GLU A 739 -26.91 -8.77 -40.32
C GLU A 739 -27.88 -8.96 -39.13
N HIS A 740 -27.37 -9.48 -38.01
CA HIS A 740 -28.15 -9.71 -36.79
C HIS A 740 -27.31 -9.36 -35.55
N ARG A 741 -27.58 -8.20 -34.93
CA ARG A 741 -26.99 -7.81 -33.64
C ARG A 741 -27.94 -8.21 -32.51
N TYR A 742 -27.54 -9.19 -31.69
CA TYR A 742 -28.29 -9.59 -30.51
C TYR A 742 -27.53 -9.22 -29.24
N GLU A 743 -28.22 -8.54 -28.31
CA GLU A 743 -27.62 -8.08 -27.05
C GLU A 743 -28.35 -8.64 -25.82
N GLU A 744 -27.57 -9.06 -24.82
CA GLU A 744 -28.05 -9.37 -23.47
C GLU A 744 -27.23 -8.57 -22.45
N LYS A 745 -27.90 -7.98 -21.46
CA LYS A 745 -27.24 -7.24 -20.37
C LYS A 745 -27.47 -7.94 -19.04
N TYR A 746 -26.42 -8.07 -18.24
CA TYR A 746 -26.43 -8.76 -16.95
C TYR A 746 -25.84 -7.87 -15.86
N PHE A 747 -26.59 -7.63 -14.80
CA PHE A 747 -26.08 -6.98 -13.59
C PHE A 747 -25.72 -8.02 -12.52
N PHE A 748 -24.54 -7.90 -11.93
CA PHE A 748 -24.08 -8.70 -10.79
C PHE A 748 -24.06 -7.82 -9.55
N GLY A 749 -24.82 -8.21 -8.54
CA GLY A 749 -24.95 -7.46 -7.30
C GLY A 749 -26.16 -7.88 -6.49
N ASP A 750 -26.44 -7.15 -5.41
CA ASP A 750 -27.59 -7.46 -4.58
C ASP A 750 -28.88 -7.09 -5.31
N ALA A 751 -29.63 -8.09 -5.79
CA ALA A 751 -30.96 -7.89 -6.38
C ALA A 751 -31.95 -7.14 -5.46
N SER A 752 -31.71 -7.09 -4.15
CA SER A 752 -32.49 -6.30 -3.21
C SER A 752 -32.05 -4.84 -3.07
N SER A 753 -30.89 -4.46 -3.62
CA SER A 753 -30.40 -3.07 -3.65
C SER A 753 -31.38 -2.17 -4.41
N GLU A 754 -31.58 -0.96 -3.89
CA GLU A 754 -32.39 0.07 -4.52
C GLU A 754 -31.84 0.51 -5.87
N PHE A 755 -30.51 0.53 -6.04
CA PHE A 755 -29.88 0.89 -7.31
C PHE A 755 -30.13 -0.17 -8.39
N VAL A 756 -30.03 -1.47 -8.06
CA VAL A 756 -30.30 -2.55 -9.02
C VAL A 756 -31.76 -2.54 -9.46
N ARG A 757 -32.70 -2.27 -8.53
CA ARG A 757 -34.12 -2.09 -8.87
C ARG A 757 -34.35 -0.88 -9.78
N TYR A 758 -33.66 0.23 -9.52
CA TYR A 758 -33.70 1.41 -10.37
C TYR A 758 -33.17 1.09 -11.79
N ALA A 759 -32.02 0.43 -11.90
CA ALA A 759 -31.42 0.06 -13.18
C ALA A 759 -32.32 -0.89 -14.01
N LEU A 760 -32.98 -1.84 -13.34
CA LEU A 760 -33.99 -2.70 -13.97
C LEU A 760 -35.19 -1.89 -14.50
N GLY A 761 -35.72 -0.98 -13.69
CA GLY A 761 -36.87 -0.14 -14.04
C GLY A 761 -36.59 0.88 -15.15
N ALA A 762 -35.38 1.43 -15.20
CA ALA A 762 -34.97 2.38 -16.25
C ALA A 762 -35.04 1.75 -17.66
N ASP A 763 -34.76 0.45 -17.76
CA ASP A 763 -34.72 -0.32 -19.01
C ASP A 763 -36.05 -1.01 -19.39
N GLU A 764 -37.08 -0.92 -18.54
CA GLU A 764 -38.38 -1.55 -18.84
C GLU A 764 -39.07 -0.93 -20.06
N THR A 765 -38.80 0.35 -20.34
CA THR A 765 -39.49 1.12 -21.38
C THR A 765 -38.82 1.05 -22.76
N SER A 766 -37.58 0.56 -22.86
CA SER A 766 -36.72 0.61 -24.07
C SER A 766 -36.31 -0.76 -24.62
N ARG A 767 -36.96 -1.86 -24.18
CA ARG A 767 -36.50 -3.25 -24.39
C ARG A 767 -36.29 -3.67 -25.86
N ILE A 768 -35.08 -3.42 -26.37
CA ILE A 768 -34.55 -4.03 -27.60
C ILE A 768 -33.64 -5.23 -27.25
N TYR A 769 -33.20 -5.34 -26.00
CA TYR A 769 -32.29 -6.38 -25.49
C TYR A 769 -32.87 -7.14 -24.29
N LYS A 770 -32.30 -8.33 -24.01
CA LYS A 770 -32.64 -9.11 -22.80
C LYS A 770 -31.88 -8.55 -21.60
N LEU A 771 -32.56 -8.43 -20.47
CA LEU A 771 -31.98 -7.97 -19.22
C LEU A 771 -32.07 -9.06 -18.14
N GLY A 772 -30.97 -9.30 -17.43
CA GLY A 772 -30.88 -10.26 -16.34
C GLY A 772 -30.15 -9.72 -15.12
N VAL A 773 -30.43 -10.29 -13.95
CA VAL A 773 -29.75 -9.97 -12.70
C VAL A 773 -29.25 -11.24 -12.03
N VAL A 774 -27.98 -11.20 -11.66
CA VAL A 774 -27.26 -12.24 -10.95
C VAL A 774 -27.16 -11.77 -9.50
N HIS A 775 -28.05 -12.29 -8.64
CA HIS A 775 -28.04 -11.95 -7.22
C HIS A 775 -26.75 -12.45 -6.57
N GLU A 776 -25.95 -11.53 -6.04
CA GLU A 776 -24.77 -11.77 -5.22
C GLU A 776 -24.85 -10.81 -4.04
N LYS A 777 -24.87 -11.32 -2.81
CA LYS A 777 -24.98 -10.47 -1.63
C LYS A 777 -23.63 -9.80 -1.36
N ARG A 778 -23.41 -8.63 -1.96
CA ARG A 778 -22.19 -7.82 -1.82
C ARG A 778 -22.53 -6.45 -1.27
N SER A 779 -21.77 -5.97 -0.28
CA SER A 779 -21.93 -4.60 0.25
C SER A 779 -21.24 -3.54 -0.60
N SER A 780 -20.35 -3.95 -1.52
CA SER A 780 -19.28 -3.08 -2.04
C SER A 780 -19.39 -2.69 -3.52
N GLY A 781 -20.55 -2.85 -4.16
CA GLY A 781 -20.78 -2.29 -5.49
C GLY A 781 -21.65 -3.14 -6.42
N VAL A 782 -21.70 -2.74 -7.69
CA VAL A 782 -22.44 -3.41 -8.77
C VAL A 782 -21.54 -3.56 -10.00
N GLU A 783 -21.55 -4.74 -10.60
CA GLU A 783 -20.84 -5.05 -11.83
C GLU A 783 -21.86 -5.28 -12.96
N LYS A 784 -21.47 -4.94 -14.19
CA LYS A 784 -22.31 -5.07 -15.38
C LYS A 784 -21.54 -5.75 -16.49
N LEU A 785 -22.18 -6.75 -17.09
CA LEU A 785 -21.70 -7.44 -18.27
C LEU A 785 -22.70 -7.24 -19.41
N ASN A 786 -22.21 -6.69 -20.52
CA ASN A 786 -22.95 -6.61 -21.77
C ASN A 786 -22.43 -7.69 -22.70
N LEU A 787 -23.31 -8.54 -23.21
CA LEU A 787 -23.02 -9.55 -24.22
C LEU A 787 -23.61 -9.10 -25.54
N MET A 788 -22.81 -9.18 -26.60
CA MET A 788 -23.27 -8.92 -27.95
C MET A 788 -22.80 -10.05 -28.86
N GLY A 789 -23.70 -10.60 -29.66
CA GLY A 789 -23.37 -11.64 -30.62
C GLY A 789 -24.07 -11.46 -31.96
N GLY A 790 -23.65 -12.28 -32.92
CA GLY A 790 -24.23 -12.32 -34.27
C GLY A 790 -23.43 -11.57 -35.33
N PHE A 791 -22.22 -11.07 -35.00
CA PHE A 791 -21.28 -10.54 -35.98
C PHE A 791 -20.41 -11.65 -36.59
N HIS A 792 -19.85 -11.39 -37.77
CA HIS A 792 -18.91 -12.28 -38.47
C HIS A 792 -17.48 -11.71 -38.43
N LEU A 793 -16.49 -12.53 -38.77
CA LEU A 793 -15.09 -12.07 -38.80
C LEU A 793 -14.87 -10.92 -39.81
N GLU A 794 -15.64 -10.86 -40.89
CA GLU A 794 -15.56 -9.79 -41.90
C GLU A 794 -16.04 -8.42 -41.39
N ASP A 795 -16.77 -8.40 -40.28
CA ASP A 795 -17.19 -7.18 -39.58
C ASP A 795 -16.08 -6.61 -38.69
N LEU A 796 -15.07 -7.41 -38.34
CA LEU A 796 -13.97 -7.00 -37.48
C LEU A 796 -13.04 -6.02 -38.22
N MET A 797 -12.82 -4.84 -37.63
CA MET A 797 -11.82 -3.90 -38.16
C MET A 797 -10.41 -4.49 -38.15
N TYR A 798 -10.09 -5.31 -37.14
CA TYR A 798 -8.82 -6.04 -37.06
C TYR A 798 -8.61 -6.96 -38.27
N TYR A 799 -9.65 -7.70 -38.67
CA TYR A 799 -9.59 -8.61 -39.82
C TYR A 799 -9.41 -7.85 -41.14
N ARG A 800 -10.18 -6.77 -41.35
CA ARG A 800 -10.09 -5.94 -42.56
C ARG A 800 -8.73 -5.27 -42.71
N ASN A 801 -8.21 -4.70 -41.61
CA ASN A 801 -6.90 -4.05 -41.61
C ASN A 801 -5.77 -5.07 -41.80
N GLY A 802 -5.91 -6.27 -41.24
CA GLY A 802 -4.93 -7.36 -41.33
C GLY A 802 -4.84 -8.01 -42.72
N LYS A 803 -5.91 -7.96 -43.53
CA LYS A 803 -6.00 -8.62 -44.84
C LYS A 803 -4.85 -8.25 -45.79
N ALA A 804 -4.59 -6.95 -45.97
CA ALA A 804 -3.53 -6.47 -46.86
C ALA A 804 -2.13 -6.91 -46.40
N TYR A 805 -1.89 -6.95 -45.09
CA TYR A 805 -0.63 -7.45 -44.54
C TYR A 805 -0.48 -8.94 -44.79
N TYR A 806 -1.52 -9.72 -44.47
CA TYR A 806 -1.50 -11.18 -44.68
C TYR A 806 -1.19 -11.53 -46.14
N GLU A 807 -1.88 -10.90 -47.10
CA GLU A 807 -1.64 -11.14 -48.54
C GLU A 807 -0.20 -10.80 -48.94
N THR A 808 0.33 -9.67 -48.44
CA THR A 808 1.71 -9.25 -48.70
C THR A 808 2.73 -10.23 -48.13
N TYR A 809 2.52 -10.72 -46.91
CA TYR A 809 3.42 -11.69 -46.28
C TYR A 809 3.36 -13.05 -46.97
N VAL A 810 2.17 -13.53 -47.38
CA VAL A 810 2.04 -14.76 -48.17
C VAL A 810 2.77 -14.63 -49.52
N GLN A 811 2.66 -13.48 -50.20
CA GLN A 811 3.43 -13.20 -51.43
C GLN A 811 4.95 -13.22 -51.20
N ASN A 812 5.41 -12.82 -50.01
CA ASN A 812 6.81 -12.85 -49.61
C ASN A 812 7.31 -14.23 -49.11
N GLY A 813 6.48 -15.26 -49.27
CA GLY A 813 6.80 -16.66 -48.96
C GLY A 813 6.61 -17.07 -47.50
N TYR A 814 5.78 -16.35 -46.73
CA TYR A 814 5.41 -16.76 -45.37
C TYR A 814 4.34 -17.86 -45.41
N GLU A 815 4.51 -18.88 -44.56
CA GLU A 815 3.59 -20.00 -44.43
C GLU A 815 2.98 -20.04 -43.01
N PHE A 816 1.78 -19.49 -42.88
CA PHE A 816 1.12 -19.33 -41.58
C PHE A 816 0.28 -20.54 -41.15
N HIS A 817 -0.09 -21.44 -42.05
CA HIS A 817 -1.07 -22.50 -41.79
C HIS A 817 -0.41 -23.87 -41.66
N GLY A 818 -0.87 -24.66 -40.68
CA GLY A 818 -0.50 -26.08 -40.56
C GLY A 818 -1.22 -26.96 -41.59
N VAL A 819 -2.44 -26.57 -41.96
CA VAL A 819 -3.31 -27.23 -42.95
C VAL A 819 -3.09 -26.68 -44.37
N ASP A 820 -3.56 -27.42 -45.37
CA ASP A 820 -3.49 -26.99 -46.77
C ASP A 820 -4.31 -25.70 -46.99
N PRO A 821 -3.69 -24.60 -47.48
CA PRO A 821 -4.39 -23.35 -47.73
C PRO A 821 -5.59 -23.46 -48.68
N GLY A 822 -5.66 -24.51 -49.51
CA GLY A 822 -6.80 -24.77 -50.40
C GLY A 822 -8.07 -25.26 -49.69
N GLN A 823 -7.96 -25.71 -48.43
CA GLN A 823 -9.10 -26.12 -47.60
C GLN A 823 -9.67 -24.96 -46.79
N LEU A 824 -8.93 -23.85 -46.71
CA LEU A 824 -9.33 -22.69 -45.92
C LEU A 824 -10.41 -21.85 -46.63
N PRO A 825 -11.29 -21.19 -45.87
CA PRO A 825 -12.23 -20.19 -46.36
C PRO A 825 -11.61 -19.19 -47.33
N GLU A 826 -12.34 -18.76 -48.36
CA GLU A 826 -11.92 -17.62 -49.17
C GLU A 826 -11.86 -16.33 -48.34
N LEU A 827 -10.84 -15.52 -48.60
CA LEU A 827 -10.66 -14.21 -47.98
C LEU A 827 -11.69 -13.22 -48.52
N ARG A 828 -12.76 -13.00 -47.76
CA ARG A 828 -13.79 -12.01 -48.09
C ARG A 828 -13.33 -10.59 -47.87
#